data_AF-E6ZM05-F1
#
_entry.id   AF-E6ZM05-F1
#
_cell.length_a   1.000
_cell.length_b   1.000
_cell.length_c   1.000
_cell.angle_alpha   90.00
_cell.angle_beta   90.00
_cell.angle_gamma   90.00
#
_symmetry.space_group_name_H-M   'P 1'
#
loop_
_entity.id
_entity.type
_entity.pdbx_description
1 polymer ?
#
loop_
_entity_poly.entity_id
_entity_poly.type
_entity_poly.pdbx_seq_one_letter_code
_entity_poly.pdbx_strand_id
1 'polypeptide(L)'
;MLADLRVLHVPSSDTNVLPPVILQFGADRYLFNVGEGVSRSSTQRKANLSRVSNIFVSRVGWEAIGGLPGVLMSMADGQRSTESLHGPDGLRYALATMRTYAKRDIMKLVINEIPAHAGPSNTAAAAIAQPFFTDDNLAIHAISLSPASAIQPASKKQKVDSPRSSASVSAATLEKVDQLWRKPYFNPSSLEGEEARAWIHLISDSIFNDSLLRKRQQQASATAESTSNSNSSRQLVSSAEDVEMQDADQPQAASSSQARGHSPWRPPLSPAFVTRLLPRPENDTRNLSADRSDPAEGGQAPVLAFICEAHAQRGKFDPVKATEAGVPPGPSFAALTKAEDVSFKRPVSWSSMPADERKRWIQSQRGAQRGANANGKGKGKDIKDAAPPAAWNDLEQVTVKSTDVMGPSRAGAVAFHIYLPSVDYVDDLLSDRAASTFSPYTLDANRHLNREQSRTPHAIVHAVPLDVLHDARYQAWMRRFGPDCHHIVANHDVCANKLMFPSSATIPLRLSKLDELMFKVPQYQLTPRVPVSTLAKPASTGKAATANDFPLKLVAAEADQVIPLQPRGEAKRFHSGAPDFDFAIQSEQADKLAAFELEVVEETERQTEQLAKAKAKNKDSAKNGVEATAVDAGADELGAVRNVRLREARKQAWQVYLDVVKKIKADSASTASTSVPPEKDILVTTLGTGSAAPSKYRNVISTLIQTPSSGTILLDAGESTYGLLRRKFGCRRDGTAAESGSLVSQDVDDIMREMRVLFISHIHADHHIGLIRLLLERRKLEPRPEKPLYLIGTGFVHNYLEEYEQIEKLGLDEDVVLVLNDHLDHATGVDPNPDAGASLNTTTSANANGNSRGYQQARREHVSHMEAIKQVTGLSHIHTARVVHRGSHCYGLVLRHTTEDWSVAYSGDTRPAPELIAAGKGCKLLIHEATLEDGELEMAIGKGHSTFGEAIRVGHEMGAHNLLLTHFSQRYPKMARSSLFALSEQGGQGGKNVPIALAFDMVTYPLSQFSKIQGYTPAMEALFAADTEGDDEAQSVVGEEKEAVTSSSKAGGNGKQSSKKQANGSGAKGSSGAAAAAAAAGTLGIVATNQDTDSKAAPADVDKADHKPPTAERPRPTARYVRKGMKPSEWRYLGLRLSPSSSSTTALPTILPTYVLELVQTAQTSTMGAAGGAYNVDVLSVHASNGASWDAVLRVEARHGQELATCLSMLPAPTVHDAQVRLSVVGPTTAVQTLHNLLC
;
A
#
# COMPACT_ATOMS: atom_id res chain seq x y z
N MET A 1 1.06 -24.08 22.75
CA MET A 1 0.71 -22.88 21.97
C MET A 1 -0.12 -23.32 20.76
N LEU A 2 -0.89 -22.42 20.14
CA LEU A 2 -1.44 -22.66 18.80
C LEU A 2 -0.42 -22.24 17.75
N ALA A 3 -0.22 -23.08 16.74
CA ALA A 3 0.74 -22.85 15.66
C ALA A 3 0.09 -23.20 14.32
N ASP A 4 0.16 -22.29 13.35
CA ASP A 4 -0.47 -22.41 12.04
C ASP A 4 0.49 -22.01 10.91
N LEU A 5 0.37 -22.62 9.73
CA LEU A 5 1.03 -22.20 8.50
C LEU A 5 -0.02 -21.68 7.51
N ARG A 6 0.14 -20.45 7.00
CA ARG A 6 -0.77 -19.80 6.04
C ARG A 6 -0.06 -19.49 4.72
N VAL A 7 -0.63 -19.95 3.60
CA VAL A 7 -0.20 -19.56 2.25
C VAL A 7 -0.99 -18.32 1.83
N LEU A 8 -0.34 -17.16 1.71
CA LEU A 8 -1.03 -15.88 1.48
C LEU A 8 -1.50 -15.72 0.01
N HIS A 9 -0.67 -16.12 -0.94
CA HIS A 9 -1.04 -16.34 -2.34
C HIS A 9 -0.20 -17.46 -2.95
N VAL A 10 -0.51 -17.83 -4.20
CA VAL A 10 0.15 -18.90 -4.95
C VAL A 10 0.62 -18.40 -6.33
N PRO A 11 1.49 -19.13 -7.04
CA PRO A 11 1.78 -18.87 -8.44
C PRO A 11 0.48 -18.86 -9.28
N SER A 12 0.30 -17.82 -10.09
CA SER A 12 -0.90 -17.56 -10.91
C SER A 12 -0.57 -16.52 -11.99
N SER A 13 -1.51 -16.17 -12.88
CA SER A 13 -1.37 -15.02 -13.80
C SER A 13 -1.03 -13.72 -13.06
N ASP A 14 -1.63 -13.45 -11.91
CA ASP A 14 -1.47 -12.16 -11.19
C ASP A 14 -0.08 -11.97 -10.55
N THR A 15 0.60 -13.08 -10.24
CA THR A 15 1.70 -13.12 -9.27
C THR A 15 2.96 -13.77 -9.82
N ASN A 16 2.86 -15.02 -10.30
CA ASN A 16 3.94 -15.89 -10.81
C ASN A 16 5.31 -15.79 -10.09
N VAL A 17 5.28 -15.65 -8.75
CA VAL A 17 6.41 -15.52 -7.81
C VAL A 17 6.41 -16.68 -6.80
N LEU A 18 7.44 -16.79 -5.96
CA LEU A 18 7.46 -17.79 -4.88
C LEU A 18 6.33 -17.53 -3.88
N PRO A 19 5.71 -18.58 -3.31
CA PRO A 19 4.61 -18.43 -2.38
C PRO A 19 5.04 -17.66 -1.13
N PRO A 20 4.38 -16.54 -0.78
CA PRO A 20 4.52 -15.91 0.52
C PRO A 20 3.85 -16.78 1.59
N VAL A 21 4.65 -17.38 2.45
CA VAL A 21 4.17 -18.26 3.53
C VAL A 21 4.34 -17.57 4.88
N ILE A 22 3.25 -17.47 5.64
CA ILE A 22 3.24 -16.92 6.98
C ILE A 22 3.15 -18.08 7.99
N LEU A 23 4.21 -18.27 8.76
CA LEU A 23 4.22 -19.15 9.93
C LEU A 23 3.77 -18.33 11.15
N GLN A 24 2.79 -18.84 11.90
CA GLN A 24 2.05 -18.11 12.94
C GLN A 24 2.18 -18.83 14.28
N PHE A 25 2.67 -18.12 15.30
CA PHE A 25 2.74 -18.57 16.69
C PHE A 25 2.05 -17.55 17.60
N GLY A 26 0.83 -17.83 18.04
CA GLY A 26 0.05 -16.91 18.86
C GLY A 26 -0.10 -15.51 18.24
N ALA A 27 0.64 -14.52 18.77
CA ALA A 27 0.65 -13.14 18.26
C ALA A 27 1.70 -12.88 17.17
N ASP A 28 2.77 -13.67 17.10
CA ASP A 28 3.96 -13.43 16.27
C ASP A 28 3.85 -14.09 14.88
N ARG A 29 4.43 -13.47 13.86
CA ARG A 29 4.40 -13.94 12.47
C ARG A 29 5.80 -13.95 11.85
N TYR A 30 6.11 -15.00 11.12
CA TYR A 30 7.37 -15.18 10.40
C TYR A 30 7.02 -15.34 8.92
N LEU A 31 7.52 -14.44 8.07
CA LEU A 31 7.17 -14.38 6.65
C LEU A 31 8.29 -14.98 5.79
N PHE A 32 7.96 -15.96 4.96
CA PHE A 32 8.89 -16.60 4.01
C PHE A 32 8.57 -16.14 2.60
N ASN A 33 9.54 -15.50 1.95
CA ASN A 33 9.49 -14.80 0.65
C ASN A 33 8.54 -13.60 0.59
N VAL A 34 8.91 -12.60 -0.22
CA VAL A 34 8.18 -11.36 -0.43
C VAL A 34 8.19 -10.98 -1.92
N GLY A 35 7.67 -11.87 -2.77
CA GLY A 35 7.46 -11.59 -4.20
C GLY A 35 6.40 -10.50 -4.47
N GLU A 36 6.23 -10.11 -5.73
CA GLU A 36 5.24 -9.10 -6.13
C GLU A 36 3.81 -9.47 -5.71
N GLY A 37 3.00 -8.47 -5.41
CA GLY A 37 1.59 -8.62 -5.04
C GLY A 37 1.36 -9.04 -3.58
N VAL A 38 2.40 -9.18 -2.75
CA VAL A 38 2.24 -9.51 -1.32
C VAL A 38 1.48 -8.42 -0.56
N SER A 39 1.82 -7.16 -0.76
CA SER A 39 1.13 -6.00 -0.17
C SER A 39 -0.36 -5.98 -0.56
N ARG A 40 -0.65 -6.20 -1.84
CA ARG A 40 -2.03 -6.28 -2.37
C ARG A 40 -2.78 -7.50 -1.82
N SER A 41 -2.11 -8.64 -1.68
CA SER A 41 -2.68 -9.90 -1.15
C SER A 41 -3.02 -9.80 0.34
N SER A 42 -2.15 -9.14 1.12
CA SER A 42 -2.40 -8.78 2.52
C SER A 42 -3.72 -8.01 2.65
N THR A 43 -3.87 -6.93 1.89
CA THR A 43 -5.07 -6.08 1.87
C THR A 43 -6.31 -6.85 1.38
N GLN A 44 -6.19 -7.65 0.32
CA GLN A 44 -7.29 -8.45 -0.24
C GLN A 44 -7.83 -9.49 0.77
N ARG A 45 -6.96 -10.09 1.60
CA ARG A 45 -7.29 -11.22 2.50
C ARG A 45 -7.29 -10.86 3.98
N LYS A 46 -7.35 -9.56 4.31
CA LYS A 46 -7.31 -9.01 5.68
C LYS A 46 -6.13 -9.58 6.50
N ALA A 47 -5.01 -9.90 5.84
CA ALA A 47 -3.90 -10.66 6.43
C ALA A 47 -2.86 -9.71 7.05
N ASN A 48 -3.10 -9.30 8.29
CA ASN A 48 -2.32 -8.24 8.93
C ASN A 48 -0.82 -8.55 9.06
N LEU A 49 0.00 -7.85 8.26
CA LEU A 49 1.46 -7.93 8.28
C LEU A 49 2.13 -7.13 9.42
N SER A 50 1.41 -6.28 10.17
CA SER A 50 2.02 -5.47 11.24
C SER A 50 2.57 -6.27 12.43
N ARG A 51 2.22 -7.57 12.49
CA ARG A 51 2.74 -8.55 13.47
C ARG A 51 3.79 -9.52 12.91
N VAL A 52 4.29 -9.28 11.69
CA VAL A 52 5.56 -9.90 11.27
C VAL A 52 6.66 -9.42 12.23
N SER A 53 7.59 -10.31 12.57
CA SER A 53 8.77 -10.02 13.41
C SER A 53 10.09 -10.30 12.69
N ASN A 54 10.03 -11.20 11.70
CA ASN A 54 11.15 -11.64 10.89
C ASN A 54 10.67 -12.02 9.49
N ILE A 55 11.43 -11.62 8.48
CA ILE A 55 11.25 -11.98 7.07
C ILE A 55 12.44 -12.83 6.63
N PHE A 56 12.19 -13.98 5.99
CA PHE A 56 13.19 -14.91 5.47
C PHE A 56 13.01 -15.06 3.96
N VAL A 57 14.07 -14.87 3.16
CA VAL A 57 14.00 -15.00 1.70
C VAL A 57 14.83 -16.19 1.21
N SER A 58 14.26 -16.97 0.28
CA SER A 58 14.86 -18.23 -0.19
C SER A 58 15.96 -18.05 -1.23
N ARG A 59 16.01 -16.89 -1.89
CA ARG A 59 17.01 -16.45 -2.86
C ARG A 59 17.05 -14.92 -2.89
N VAL A 60 18.16 -14.33 -3.30
CA VAL A 60 18.19 -12.93 -3.73
C VAL A 60 17.89 -12.89 -5.23
N GLY A 61 16.60 -12.95 -5.56
CA GLY A 61 16.06 -12.89 -6.93
C GLY A 61 14.65 -12.31 -6.89
N TRP A 62 14.21 -11.70 -7.99
CA TRP A 62 12.98 -10.90 -8.00
C TRP A 62 11.72 -11.74 -7.75
N GLU A 63 11.75 -13.03 -8.07
CA GLU A 63 10.71 -14.01 -7.73
C GLU A 63 10.54 -14.23 -6.21
N ALA A 64 11.56 -13.89 -5.42
CA ALA A 64 11.57 -14.00 -3.96
C ALA A 64 11.45 -12.65 -3.23
N ILE A 65 11.82 -11.52 -3.86
CA ILE A 65 11.91 -10.19 -3.21
C ILE A 65 11.20 -9.03 -3.91
N GLY A 66 10.53 -9.22 -5.06
CA GLY A 66 9.98 -8.09 -5.83
C GLY A 66 8.92 -7.21 -5.13
N GLY A 67 8.19 -7.76 -4.15
CA GLY A 67 7.26 -7.01 -3.30
C GLY A 67 7.88 -6.50 -1.99
N LEU A 68 9.14 -6.85 -1.70
CA LEU A 68 9.86 -6.42 -0.50
C LEU A 68 9.93 -4.89 -0.34
N PRO A 69 10.17 -4.06 -1.38
CA PRO A 69 10.15 -2.62 -1.22
C PRO A 69 8.77 -2.14 -0.73
N GLY A 70 7.69 -2.56 -1.38
CA GLY A 70 6.31 -2.18 -1.02
C GLY A 70 5.96 -2.58 0.41
N VAL A 71 6.36 -3.78 0.86
CA VAL A 71 6.14 -4.24 2.24
C VAL A 71 6.96 -3.44 3.24
N LEU A 72 8.27 -3.23 3.02
CA LEU A 72 9.13 -2.50 3.96
C LEU A 72 8.76 -1.02 4.07
N MET A 73 8.37 -0.38 2.96
CA MET A 73 7.84 0.98 2.95
C MET A 73 6.52 1.05 3.76
N SER A 74 5.57 0.14 3.48
CA SER A 74 4.30 0.06 4.22
C SER A 74 4.49 -0.20 5.73
N MET A 75 5.49 -1.00 6.11
CA MET A 75 5.86 -1.22 7.52
C MET A 75 6.42 0.04 8.16
N ALA A 76 7.36 0.72 7.49
CA ALA A 76 7.92 1.99 7.98
C ALA A 76 6.82 3.03 8.17
N ASP A 77 6.01 3.27 7.14
CA ASP A 77 4.94 4.29 7.14
C ASP A 77 3.86 3.96 8.21
N GLY A 78 3.63 2.66 8.46
CA GLY A 78 2.88 2.12 9.61
C GLY A 78 3.54 2.27 10.99
N GLN A 79 4.60 3.09 11.11
CA GLN A 79 5.35 3.40 12.32
C GLN A 79 6.09 2.21 12.96
N ARG A 80 6.51 1.22 12.15
CA ARG A 80 7.35 0.11 12.62
C ARG A 80 8.75 0.62 12.98
N SER A 81 9.17 0.41 14.24
CA SER A 81 10.46 0.91 14.74
C SER A 81 11.66 0.03 14.40
N THR A 82 11.47 -1.28 14.19
CA THR A 82 12.53 -2.23 13.83
C THR A 82 11.93 -3.44 13.10
N GLU A 83 12.64 -3.97 12.11
CA GLU A 83 12.30 -5.24 11.43
C GLU A 83 13.56 -6.05 11.11
N SER A 84 13.46 -7.38 11.13
CA SER A 84 14.56 -8.30 10.86
C SER A 84 14.39 -9.00 9.51
N LEU A 85 15.41 -8.97 8.67
CA LEU A 85 15.42 -9.57 7.34
C LEU A 85 16.60 -10.53 7.21
N HIS A 86 16.34 -11.75 6.76
CA HIS A 86 17.31 -12.84 6.67
C HIS A 86 17.29 -13.46 5.27
N GLY A 87 18.45 -13.77 4.70
CA GLY A 87 18.54 -14.37 3.37
C GLY A 87 19.98 -14.70 2.96
N PRO A 88 20.23 -15.13 1.71
CA PRO A 88 21.57 -15.42 1.22
C PRO A 88 22.42 -14.14 1.08
N ASP A 89 23.74 -14.31 0.91
CA ASP A 89 24.66 -13.23 0.53
C ASP A 89 24.14 -12.42 -0.67
N GLY A 90 24.31 -11.09 -0.66
CA GLY A 90 23.84 -10.19 -1.73
C GLY A 90 22.51 -9.50 -1.41
N LEU A 91 21.83 -9.90 -0.34
CA LEU A 91 20.62 -9.27 0.16
C LEU A 91 20.84 -7.79 0.53
N ARG A 92 21.99 -7.45 1.11
CA ARG A 92 22.38 -6.05 1.38
C ARG A 92 22.61 -5.26 0.10
N TYR A 93 23.11 -5.90 -0.95
CA TYR A 93 23.27 -5.29 -2.27
C TYR A 93 21.91 -5.00 -2.90
N ALA A 94 21.00 -5.98 -2.88
CA ALA A 94 19.65 -5.83 -3.40
C ALA A 94 18.87 -4.72 -2.70
N LEU A 95 19.03 -4.56 -1.38
CA LEU A 95 18.49 -3.40 -0.67
C LEU A 95 19.18 -2.08 -1.07
N ALA A 96 20.50 -2.09 -1.30
CA ALA A 96 21.25 -0.88 -1.65
C ALA A 96 20.88 -0.29 -3.03
N THR A 97 20.41 -1.09 -3.99
CA THR A 97 19.88 -0.57 -5.26
C THR A 97 18.59 0.23 -5.04
N MET A 98 17.79 -0.12 -4.02
CA MET A 98 16.50 0.52 -3.71
C MET A 98 16.62 1.95 -3.16
N ARG A 99 17.84 2.45 -2.92
CA ARG A 99 18.10 3.70 -2.17
C ARG A 99 17.43 4.95 -2.75
N THR A 100 17.19 4.96 -4.05
CA THR A 100 16.59 6.10 -4.78
C THR A 100 15.07 6.21 -4.61
N TYR A 101 14.38 5.14 -4.24
CA TYR A 101 12.90 5.11 -4.13
C TYR A 101 12.37 4.60 -2.77
N ALA A 102 13.13 3.77 -2.04
CA ALA A 102 12.69 3.14 -0.79
C ALA A 102 13.01 3.93 0.50
N LYS A 103 13.52 5.16 0.41
CA LYS A 103 13.97 5.95 1.57
C LYS A 103 12.84 6.19 2.59
N ARG A 104 13.08 5.90 3.87
CA ARG A 104 12.31 6.32 5.07
C ARG A 104 13.28 6.53 6.25
N ASP A 105 12.83 7.06 7.40
CA ASP A 105 13.73 7.35 8.54
C ASP A 105 13.21 6.89 9.92
N ILE A 106 12.28 5.95 9.93
CA ILE A 106 11.52 5.56 11.13
C ILE A 106 11.69 4.08 11.52
N MET A 107 12.32 3.25 10.68
CA MET A 107 12.42 1.79 10.88
C MET A 107 13.86 1.30 10.79
N LYS A 108 14.43 0.80 11.90
CA LYS A 108 15.73 0.11 11.86
C LYS A 108 15.58 -1.26 11.19
N LEU A 109 16.23 -1.49 10.05
CA LEU A 109 16.42 -2.85 9.54
C LEU A 109 17.57 -3.56 10.27
N VAL A 110 17.41 -4.86 10.50
CA VAL A 110 18.46 -5.79 10.94
C VAL A 110 18.62 -6.83 9.84
N ILE A 111 19.63 -6.66 8.98
CA ILE A 111 19.84 -7.47 7.79
C ILE A 111 20.93 -8.51 8.07
N ASN A 112 20.55 -9.79 8.02
CA ASN A 112 21.41 -10.93 8.29
C ASN A 112 21.60 -11.76 7.00
N GLU A 113 22.82 -11.76 6.47
CA GLU A 113 23.18 -12.55 5.29
C GLU A 113 23.76 -13.91 5.71
N ILE A 114 23.34 -14.96 4.99
CA ILE A 114 23.66 -16.36 5.23
C ILE A 114 24.66 -16.80 4.16
N PRO A 115 25.93 -17.11 4.53
CA PRO A 115 26.97 -17.41 3.57
C PRO A 115 26.65 -18.57 2.63
N ALA A 116 26.80 -18.34 1.32
CA ALA A 116 26.57 -19.34 0.28
C ALA A 116 27.42 -20.62 0.49
N HIS A 117 28.59 -20.48 1.12
CA HIS A 117 29.49 -21.59 1.44
C HIS A 117 29.81 -21.63 2.94
N ALA A 118 28.81 -21.96 3.75
CA ALA A 118 29.02 -22.54 5.08
C ALA A 118 29.69 -23.92 4.93
N GLY A 119 31.01 -23.92 4.76
CA GLY A 119 31.83 -25.13 4.62
C GLY A 119 31.77 -26.02 5.86
N PRO A 120 32.01 -27.33 5.72
CA PRO A 120 32.02 -28.23 6.86
C PRO A 120 33.08 -27.78 7.87
N SER A 121 32.68 -27.59 9.13
CA SER A 121 33.65 -27.46 10.22
C SER A 121 34.43 -28.77 10.32
N ASN A 122 35.77 -28.69 10.37
CA ASN A 122 36.68 -29.85 10.35
C ASN A 122 36.67 -30.67 11.66
N THR A 123 35.54 -30.69 12.38
CA THR A 123 35.31 -31.41 13.63
C THR A 123 34.13 -32.35 13.45
N ALA A 124 34.40 -33.61 13.10
CA ALA A 124 33.42 -34.68 12.90
C ALA A 124 32.73 -35.17 14.20
N ALA A 125 32.46 -34.26 15.14
CA ALA A 125 31.96 -34.51 16.49
C ALA A 125 30.81 -33.58 16.91
N ALA A 126 30.31 -32.73 16.01
CA ALA A 126 29.23 -31.76 16.26
C ALA A 126 28.04 -31.94 15.30
N ALA A 127 27.54 -33.17 15.18
CA ALA A 127 26.57 -33.61 14.16
C ALA A 127 25.10 -33.20 14.43
N ILE A 128 24.87 -31.96 14.84
CA ILE A 128 23.59 -31.25 14.66
C ILE A 128 23.96 -29.84 14.19
N ALA A 129 23.52 -29.44 12.99
CA ALA A 129 23.70 -28.08 12.51
C ALA A 129 22.98 -27.13 13.48
N GLN A 130 23.71 -26.22 14.13
CA GLN A 130 23.11 -25.22 15.02
C GLN A 130 22.10 -24.37 14.22
N PRO A 131 20.96 -23.99 14.82
CA PRO A 131 20.01 -23.11 14.15
C PRO A 131 20.66 -21.75 13.89
N PHE A 132 20.45 -21.19 12.70
CA PHE A 132 21.01 -19.88 12.33
C PHE A 132 20.25 -18.74 13.04
N PHE A 133 18.96 -18.96 13.30
CA PHE A 133 18.06 -18.06 14.01
C PHE A 133 17.32 -18.84 15.09
N THR A 134 17.14 -18.25 16.28
CA THR A 134 16.27 -18.77 17.33
C THR A 134 15.71 -17.62 18.15
N ASP A 135 14.47 -17.76 18.61
CA ASP A 135 13.80 -16.87 19.56
C ASP A 135 13.02 -17.68 20.62
N ASP A 136 12.10 -17.04 21.35
CA ASP A 136 11.28 -17.68 22.40
C ASP A 136 10.23 -18.68 21.86
N ASN A 137 9.90 -18.63 20.56
CA ASN A 137 8.90 -19.48 19.92
C ASN A 137 9.55 -20.67 19.18
N LEU A 138 10.60 -20.41 18.42
CA LEU A 138 11.14 -21.36 17.43
C LEU A 138 12.64 -21.20 17.15
N ALA A 139 13.18 -22.20 16.47
CA ALA A 139 14.50 -22.23 15.86
C ALA A 139 14.38 -22.48 14.33
N ILE A 140 15.28 -21.89 13.54
CA ILE A 140 15.36 -22.09 12.09
C ILE A 140 16.76 -22.54 11.69
N HIS A 141 16.83 -23.62 10.94
CA HIS A 141 18.03 -24.06 10.23
C HIS A 141 17.90 -23.67 8.76
N ALA A 142 18.87 -22.92 8.24
CA ALA A 142 18.97 -22.58 6.82
C ALA A 142 20.01 -23.48 6.16
N ILE A 143 19.67 -24.05 5.00
CA ILE A 143 20.50 -25.00 4.26
C ILE A 143 20.74 -24.39 2.88
N SER A 144 21.98 -23.97 2.60
CA SER A 144 22.35 -23.44 1.28
C SER A 144 22.64 -24.57 0.30
N LEU A 145 21.89 -24.57 -0.80
CA LEU A 145 21.91 -25.55 -1.88
C LEU A 145 22.37 -24.88 -3.18
N SER A 146 23.27 -25.52 -3.93
CA SER A 146 23.79 -25.05 -5.22
C SER A 146 23.44 -26.02 -6.37
N PRO A 147 23.35 -25.55 -7.62
CA PRO A 147 23.14 -26.44 -8.76
C PRO A 147 24.42 -27.21 -9.09
N ALA A 148 24.29 -28.44 -9.60
CA ALA A 148 25.40 -29.27 -10.07
C ALA A 148 26.29 -28.55 -11.10
N SER A 149 25.72 -27.69 -11.95
CA SER A 149 26.43 -26.85 -12.92
C SER A 149 27.48 -25.91 -12.30
N ALA A 150 27.24 -25.42 -11.07
CA ALA A 150 28.17 -24.57 -10.33
C ALA A 150 29.34 -25.36 -9.70
N ILE A 151 29.24 -26.69 -9.59
CA ILE A 151 30.24 -27.57 -8.96
C ILE A 151 31.32 -27.97 -9.97
N GLN A 152 31.92 -27.00 -10.66
CA GLN A 152 33.13 -27.25 -11.46
C GLN A 152 34.39 -27.29 -10.58
N PRO A 153 35.32 -28.23 -10.82
CA PRO A 153 36.56 -28.33 -10.05
C PRO A 153 37.45 -27.11 -10.32
N ALA A 154 37.76 -26.35 -9.27
CA ALA A 154 38.51 -25.09 -9.34
C ALA A 154 39.85 -25.24 -10.09
N SER A 155 39.86 -24.88 -11.38
CA SER A 155 41.04 -25.01 -12.22
C SER A 155 42.03 -23.88 -11.93
N LYS A 156 43.30 -24.26 -11.74
CA LYS A 156 44.42 -23.44 -11.23
C LYS A 156 44.31 -23.12 -9.73
N LYS A 157 45.44 -23.31 -9.03
CA LYS A 157 45.59 -23.08 -7.60
C LYS A 157 45.48 -21.58 -7.26
N GLN A 158 44.28 -21.11 -6.94
CA GLN A 158 44.19 -19.99 -5.99
C GLN A 158 44.76 -20.46 -4.64
N LYS A 159 45.49 -19.56 -3.99
CA LYS A 159 46.15 -19.84 -2.71
C LYS A 159 45.07 -19.84 -1.63
N VAL A 160 44.82 -20.98 -1.01
CA VAL A 160 43.86 -21.11 0.10
C VAL A 160 44.47 -20.47 1.36
N ASP A 161 44.36 -19.15 1.45
CA ASP A 161 44.41 -18.48 2.75
C ASP A 161 43.14 -18.85 3.55
N SER A 162 43.23 -18.77 4.88
CA SER A 162 42.27 -19.36 5.85
C SER A 162 40.80 -19.03 5.57
N PRO A 163 39.84 -19.91 5.95
CA PRO A 163 38.41 -19.70 5.72
C PRO A 163 37.96 -18.38 6.38
N ARG A 164 37.62 -17.40 5.52
CA ARG A 164 37.03 -16.13 5.95
C ARG A 164 35.61 -16.39 6.43
N SER A 165 35.44 -16.53 7.74
CA SER A 165 34.14 -16.35 8.39
C SER A 165 33.50 -15.04 7.94
N SER A 166 32.20 -15.09 7.62
CA SER A 166 31.27 -13.95 7.40
C SER A 166 31.93 -12.58 7.61
N ALA A 167 32.40 -11.96 6.53
CA ALA A 167 33.48 -10.96 6.55
C ALA A 167 33.03 -9.58 7.10
N SER A 168 32.86 -9.52 8.43
CA SER A 168 32.47 -8.34 9.19
C SER A 168 33.36 -7.14 8.85
N VAL A 169 32.74 -6.10 8.29
CA VAL A 169 33.41 -4.83 8.02
C VAL A 169 33.94 -4.24 9.33
N SER A 170 35.20 -3.84 9.38
CA SER A 170 35.77 -3.24 10.58
C SER A 170 35.21 -1.83 10.82
N ALA A 171 35.07 -1.44 12.09
CA ALA A 171 34.58 -0.11 12.46
C ALA A 171 35.43 1.03 11.86
N ALA A 172 36.74 0.81 11.72
CA ALA A 172 37.65 1.76 11.08
C ALA A 172 37.38 1.94 9.58
N THR A 173 37.04 0.88 8.85
CA THR A 173 36.66 0.98 7.42
C THR A 173 35.29 1.64 7.26
N LEU A 174 34.32 1.33 8.14
CA LEU A 174 33.03 2.04 8.17
C LEU A 174 33.21 3.54 8.42
N GLU A 175 34.02 3.94 9.41
CA GLU A 175 34.30 5.34 9.69
C GLU A 175 35.04 6.02 8.52
N LYS A 176 36.04 5.36 7.93
CA LYS A 176 36.75 5.84 6.74
C LYS A 176 35.79 6.12 5.59
N VAL A 177 34.88 5.18 5.29
CA VAL A 177 33.91 5.33 4.19
C VAL A 177 32.86 6.40 4.53
N ASP A 178 32.40 6.52 5.78
CA ASP A 178 31.50 7.60 6.22
C ASP A 178 32.16 8.99 6.08
N GLN A 179 33.46 9.11 6.36
CA GLN A 179 34.23 10.33 6.12
C GLN A 179 34.50 10.59 4.61
N LEU A 180 34.47 9.56 3.76
CA LEU A 180 34.77 9.69 2.33
C LEU A 180 33.57 10.16 1.49
N TRP A 181 32.35 9.66 1.73
CA TRP A 181 31.21 9.97 0.84
C TRP A 181 30.80 11.44 0.82
N ARG A 182 31.17 12.19 1.86
CA ARG A 182 30.92 13.64 1.99
C ARG A 182 31.95 14.50 1.22
N LYS A 183 32.53 13.98 0.14
CA LYS A 183 33.56 14.64 -0.69
C LYS A 183 33.17 14.64 -2.18
N PRO A 184 33.43 15.72 -2.95
CA PRO A 184 32.93 15.87 -4.32
C PRO A 184 33.49 14.82 -5.31
N TYR A 185 34.67 14.29 -5.00
CA TYR A 185 35.36 13.26 -5.78
C TYR A 185 35.03 11.83 -5.35
N PHE A 186 34.15 11.61 -4.36
CA PHE A 186 33.80 10.25 -3.92
C PHE A 186 33.09 9.48 -5.02
N ASN A 187 33.72 8.42 -5.53
CA ASN A 187 33.12 7.52 -6.50
C ASN A 187 32.94 6.13 -5.88
N PRO A 188 31.70 5.73 -5.54
CA PRO A 188 31.46 4.42 -4.92
C PRO A 188 31.76 3.25 -5.85
N SER A 189 31.57 3.39 -7.16
CA SER A 189 31.85 2.32 -8.13
C SER A 189 33.34 1.95 -8.27
N SER A 190 34.25 2.74 -7.72
CA SER A 190 35.69 2.44 -7.64
C SER A 190 36.17 2.04 -6.24
N LEU A 191 35.25 1.67 -5.34
CA LEU A 191 35.60 1.00 -4.09
C LEU A 191 35.75 -0.51 -4.34
N GLU A 192 36.71 -1.13 -3.67
CA GLU A 192 36.97 -2.57 -3.74
C GLU A 192 37.04 -3.17 -2.33
N GLY A 193 36.90 -4.49 -2.24
CA GLY A 193 37.18 -5.22 -1.01
C GLY A 193 36.27 -4.81 0.17
N GLU A 194 36.90 -4.62 1.34
CA GLU A 194 36.21 -4.20 2.56
C GLU A 194 35.58 -2.80 2.44
N GLU A 195 36.10 -1.92 1.58
CA GLU A 195 35.53 -0.56 1.38
C GLU A 195 34.23 -0.61 0.57
N ALA A 196 34.16 -1.50 -0.43
CA ALA A 196 32.93 -1.77 -1.15
C ALA A 196 31.84 -2.33 -0.22
N ARG A 197 32.18 -3.33 0.60
CA ARG A 197 31.28 -3.87 1.63
C ARG A 197 30.87 -2.82 2.66
N ALA A 198 31.80 -1.97 3.14
CA ALA A 198 31.49 -0.88 4.05
C ALA A 198 30.47 0.11 3.48
N TRP A 199 30.59 0.44 2.19
CA TRP A 199 29.65 1.33 1.50
C TRP A 199 28.26 0.70 1.32
N ILE A 200 28.19 -0.57 0.93
CA ILE A 200 26.93 -1.32 0.79
C ILE A 200 26.21 -1.44 2.16
N HIS A 201 26.95 -1.70 3.24
CA HIS A 201 26.42 -1.65 4.61
C HIS A 201 25.89 -0.26 4.97
N LEU A 202 26.69 0.80 4.74
CA LEU A 202 26.33 2.18 5.08
C LEU A 202 25.07 2.65 4.32
N ILE A 203 24.91 2.29 3.04
CA ILE A 203 23.65 2.52 2.32
C ILE A 203 22.53 1.70 2.95
N SER A 204 22.63 0.36 2.97
CA SER A 204 21.51 -0.51 3.35
C SER A 204 20.98 -0.25 4.77
N ASP A 205 21.85 0.09 5.72
CA ASP A 205 21.45 0.47 7.08
C ASP A 205 20.86 1.91 7.15
N SER A 206 21.15 2.79 6.18
CA SER A 206 20.65 4.19 6.13
C SER A 206 19.29 4.35 5.42
N ILE A 207 18.91 3.45 4.51
CA ILE A 207 17.71 3.63 3.67
C ILE A 207 16.45 3.86 4.51
N PHE A 208 16.27 3.12 5.60
CA PHE A 208 15.09 3.21 6.48
C PHE A 208 15.35 3.91 7.83
N ASN A 209 16.60 4.29 8.14
CA ASN A 209 17.04 4.62 9.51
C ASN A 209 18.21 5.63 9.58
N ASP A 210 18.24 6.69 8.78
CA ASP A 210 19.30 7.69 8.85
C ASP A 210 19.19 8.51 10.16
N SER A 211 20.25 8.48 10.98
CA SER A 211 20.30 9.22 12.26
C SER A 211 20.79 10.66 12.12
N LEU A 212 21.37 11.02 10.96
CA LEU A 212 21.88 12.35 10.64
C LEU A 212 20.76 13.21 10.05
N LEU A 213 19.90 12.67 9.18
CA LEU A 213 18.70 13.35 8.70
C LEU A 213 17.80 13.77 9.88
N ARG A 214 17.42 12.82 10.75
CA ARG A 214 16.62 13.11 11.95
C ARG A 214 17.25 14.14 12.88
N LYS A 215 18.57 14.07 13.13
CA LYS A 215 19.27 15.10 13.92
C LYS A 215 19.21 16.48 13.27
N ARG A 216 19.31 16.57 11.93
CA ARG A 216 19.19 17.85 11.20
C ARG A 216 17.76 18.37 11.16
N GLN A 217 16.75 17.51 11.02
CA GLN A 217 15.33 17.90 11.13
C GLN A 217 15.03 18.47 12.54
N GLN A 218 15.48 17.78 13.59
CA GLN A 218 15.36 18.25 14.98
C GLN A 218 16.13 19.56 15.24
N GLN A 219 17.30 19.74 14.62
CA GLN A 219 18.04 21.01 14.68
C GLN A 219 17.32 22.13 13.92
N ALA A 220 16.75 21.84 12.74
CA ALA A 220 16.00 22.81 11.95
C ALA A 220 14.76 23.31 12.69
N SER A 221 13.97 22.40 13.30
CA SER A 221 12.82 22.78 14.14
C SER A 221 13.25 23.57 15.38
N ALA A 222 14.33 23.17 16.06
CA ALA A 222 14.85 23.92 17.20
C ALA A 222 15.35 25.33 16.82
N THR A 223 15.94 25.51 15.63
CA THR A 223 16.31 26.85 15.13
C THR A 223 15.11 27.68 14.69
N ALA A 224 14.01 27.06 14.24
CA ALA A 224 12.79 27.78 13.95
C ALA A 224 12.16 28.36 15.23
N GLU A 225 12.20 27.61 16.34
CA GLU A 225 11.75 28.10 17.66
C GLU A 225 12.67 29.19 18.24
N SER A 226 13.99 29.12 18.00
CA SER A 226 14.95 30.09 18.57
C SER A 226 15.10 31.40 17.78
N THR A 227 14.60 31.48 16.54
CA THR A 227 14.86 32.61 15.62
C THR A 227 13.58 33.33 15.17
N SER A 228 12.64 33.53 16.10
CA SER A 228 11.34 34.21 15.90
C SER A 228 11.43 35.73 15.69
N ASN A 229 12.55 36.25 15.16
CA ASN A 229 12.80 37.69 15.07
C ASN A 229 13.68 38.13 13.87
N SER A 230 13.42 37.56 12.68
CA SER A 230 13.89 38.11 11.40
C SER A 230 13.06 37.61 10.21
N ASN A 231 12.64 38.50 9.30
CA ASN A 231 11.87 38.12 8.11
C ASN A 231 12.71 37.36 7.08
N SER A 232 12.63 36.04 7.08
CA SER A 232 12.88 35.21 5.89
C SER A 232 12.03 33.94 5.95
N SER A 233 11.15 33.73 4.97
CA SER A 233 10.38 32.49 4.86
C SER A 233 11.30 31.31 4.53
N ARG A 234 11.32 30.30 5.39
CA ARG A 234 11.91 28.99 5.11
C ARG A 234 10.97 27.87 5.57
N GLN A 235 10.78 26.92 4.67
CA GLN A 235 9.83 25.82 4.79
C GLN A 235 10.42 24.68 5.63
N LEU A 236 9.58 24.00 6.41
CA LEU A 236 10.00 22.86 7.23
C LEU A 236 10.22 21.63 6.32
N VAL A 237 11.43 21.08 6.34
CA VAL A 237 11.86 19.91 5.53
C VAL A 237 11.50 18.63 6.27
N SER A 238 10.54 17.87 5.74
CA SER A 238 9.88 16.75 6.42
C SER A 238 10.23 15.37 5.84
N SER A 239 10.46 15.28 4.53
CA SER A 239 10.75 14.03 3.81
C SER A 239 12.02 14.12 2.96
N ALA A 240 12.32 13.06 2.21
CA ALA A 240 13.35 13.07 1.17
C ALA A 240 12.98 14.00 -0.02
N GLU A 241 11.68 14.18 -0.27
CA GLU A 241 11.14 14.96 -1.40
C GLU A 241 11.40 16.47 -1.21
N ASP A 242 11.44 16.92 0.04
CA ASP A 242 11.72 18.31 0.42
C ASP A 242 13.22 18.69 0.32
N VAL A 243 14.12 17.73 0.07
CA VAL A 243 15.58 17.91 0.15
C VAL A 243 16.22 18.42 -1.14
N GLU A 244 15.72 18.01 -2.31
CA GLU A 244 16.25 18.47 -3.60
C GLU A 244 15.77 19.88 -3.96
N MET A 245 14.68 20.35 -3.33
CA MET A 245 13.97 21.61 -3.56
C MET A 245 14.74 22.90 -3.20
N GLN A 246 16.08 22.91 -3.20
CA GLN A 246 16.91 24.09 -2.95
C GLN A 246 17.97 24.42 -4.01
N ASP A 247 18.19 23.56 -5.02
CA ASP A 247 19.06 23.88 -6.15
C ASP A 247 18.23 24.18 -7.42
N ALA A 248 18.37 25.42 -7.92
CA ALA A 248 17.86 25.95 -9.20
C ALA A 248 16.32 25.99 -9.43
N ASP A 249 15.64 26.97 -8.83
CA ASP A 249 15.23 28.18 -9.59
C ASP A 249 14.57 29.27 -8.71
N GLN A 250 15.31 30.36 -8.48
CA GLN A 250 14.71 31.65 -8.12
C GLN A 250 15.12 32.69 -9.18
N PRO A 251 14.17 33.36 -9.84
CA PRO A 251 14.50 34.47 -10.74
C PRO A 251 15.00 35.66 -9.92
N GLN A 252 16.32 35.82 -9.82
CA GLN A 252 16.92 36.96 -9.12
C GLN A 252 16.58 38.26 -9.85
N ALA A 253 15.92 39.18 -9.14
CA ALA A 253 15.65 40.52 -9.65
C ALA A 253 16.97 41.25 -9.95
N ALA A 254 17.09 41.81 -11.16
CA ALA A 254 18.36 42.32 -11.67
C ALA A 254 18.86 43.55 -10.89
N SER A 255 19.95 43.38 -10.14
CA SER A 255 20.77 44.51 -9.66
C SER A 255 22.22 44.10 -9.41
N SER A 256 23.14 45.05 -9.63
CA SER A 256 24.61 44.93 -9.51
C SER A 256 25.31 43.92 -10.44
N SER A 257 26.34 44.40 -11.14
CA SER A 257 27.30 43.57 -11.86
C SER A 257 28.46 43.16 -10.95
N GLN A 258 29.27 42.18 -11.38
CA GLN A 258 30.50 41.67 -10.74
C GLN A 258 30.36 40.64 -9.59
N ALA A 259 29.82 39.46 -9.90
CA ALA A 259 30.16 38.22 -9.15
C ALA A 259 30.07 36.96 -10.04
N ARG A 260 31.15 36.59 -10.76
CA ARG A 260 31.29 35.23 -11.33
C ARG A 260 31.86 34.29 -10.28
N GLY A 261 31.00 33.72 -9.45
CA GLY A 261 31.34 32.66 -8.49
C GLY A 261 30.79 31.31 -8.93
N HIS A 262 31.56 30.23 -8.75
CA HIS A 262 31.03 28.87 -8.89
C HIS A 262 29.99 28.60 -7.80
N SER A 263 28.92 27.85 -8.11
CA SER A 263 28.04 27.32 -7.07
C SER A 263 28.86 26.40 -6.14
N PRO A 264 28.86 26.64 -4.81
CA PRO A 264 29.67 25.86 -3.89
C PRO A 264 29.05 24.48 -3.69
N TRP A 265 29.75 23.44 -4.17
CA TRP A 265 29.33 22.05 -4.03
C TRP A 265 28.93 21.71 -2.58
N ARG A 266 27.74 21.10 -2.42
CA ARG A 266 27.23 20.62 -1.14
C ARG A 266 27.31 19.08 -1.09
N PRO A 267 27.73 18.48 0.03
CA PRO A 267 27.59 17.04 0.22
C PRO A 267 26.10 16.66 0.29
N PRO A 268 25.68 15.50 -0.26
CA PRO A 268 24.33 14.99 -0.08
C PRO A 268 23.95 14.86 1.40
N LEU A 269 22.66 14.88 1.72
CA LEU A 269 22.24 14.85 3.13
C LEU A 269 22.32 13.45 3.77
N SER A 270 22.33 12.39 2.95
CA SER A 270 22.34 10.98 3.36
C SER A 270 23.19 10.14 2.39
N PRO A 271 23.82 9.02 2.83
CA PRO A 271 24.47 8.07 1.92
C PRO A 271 23.54 7.54 0.83
N ALA A 272 22.24 7.39 1.14
CA ALA A 272 21.22 6.96 0.19
C ALA A 272 21.03 7.92 -1.00
N PHE A 273 21.34 9.22 -0.82
CA PHE A 273 21.28 10.24 -1.88
C PHE A 273 22.58 10.35 -2.70
N VAL A 274 23.49 9.38 -2.59
CA VAL A 274 24.61 9.25 -3.54
C VAL A 274 24.13 8.45 -4.75
N THR A 275 23.86 9.20 -5.82
CA THR A 275 23.22 8.73 -7.06
C THR A 275 24.18 8.04 -8.04
N ARG A 276 25.50 8.02 -7.76
CA ARG A 276 26.50 7.26 -8.51
C ARG A 276 26.32 5.75 -8.29
N LEU A 277 26.70 4.96 -9.30
CA LEU A 277 26.62 3.50 -9.27
C LEU A 277 27.35 2.89 -8.07
N LEU A 278 26.77 1.85 -7.48
CA LEU A 278 27.41 1.00 -6.48
C LEU A 278 28.73 0.40 -7.00
N PRO A 279 29.67 0.02 -6.10
CA PRO A 279 30.71 -0.94 -6.45
C PRO A 279 30.07 -2.26 -6.91
N ARG A 280 30.75 -3.06 -7.73
CA ARG A 280 30.26 -4.38 -8.11
C ARG A 280 30.38 -5.37 -6.92
N PRO A 281 29.53 -6.41 -6.84
CA PRO A 281 29.71 -7.50 -5.88
C PRO A 281 31.10 -8.15 -6.01
N GLU A 282 31.72 -8.57 -4.91
CA GLU A 282 33.05 -9.23 -4.92
C GLU A 282 33.03 -10.57 -5.68
N ASN A 283 31.90 -11.27 -5.66
CA ASN A 283 31.67 -12.52 -6.37
C ASN A 283 30.44 -12.36 -7.28
N ASP A 284 30.56 -12.73 -8.55
CA ASP A 284 29.38 -13.00 -9.36
C ASP A 284 28.74 -14.30 -8.86
N THR A 285 27.47 -14.25 -8.49
CA THR A 285 26.74 -15.42 -7.98
C THR A 285 25.62 -15.87 -8.92
N ARG A 286 25.53 -15.32 -10.13
CA ARG A 286 24.46 -15.62 -11.10
C ARG A 286 24.67 -16.98 -11.77
N ASN A 287 23.59 -17.74 -11.93
CA ASN A 287 23.56 -18.99 -12.69
C ASN A 287 23.22 -18.70 -14.16
N LEU A 288 24.23 -18.62 -15.03
CA LEU A 288 24.03 -18.37 -16.46
C LEU A 288 23.93 -19.69 -17.24
N SER A 289 22.71 -20.23 -17.27
CA SER A 289 22.35 -21.42 -18.07
C SER A 289 22.39 -21.13 -19.57
N ALA A 290 22.58 -22.17 -20.38
CA ALA A 290 22.48 -22.07 -21.84
C ALA A 290 21.01 -22.03 -22.33
N ASP A 291 20.09 -22.56 -21.53
CA ASP A 291 18.65 -22.50 -21.76
C ASP A 291 18.06 -21.33 -20.95
N ARG A 292 17.42 -20.38 -21.63
CA ARG A 292 16.78 -19.22 -21.00
C ARG A 292 15.41 -19.53 -20.40
N SER A 293 14.86 -20.71 -20.66
CA SER A 293 13.60 -21.16 -20.06
C SER A 293 13.80 -21.85 -18.70
N ASP A 294 15.04 -22.20 -18.35
CA ASP A 294 15.45 -22.68 -17.02
C ASP A 294 15.06 -21.65 -15.92
N PRO A 295 14.19 -22.00 -14.95
CA PRO A 295 13.80 -21.08 -13.89
C PRO A 295 14.95 -20.70 -12.93
N ALA A 296 16.08 -21.41 -13.00
CA ALA A 296 17.30 -21.07 -12.28
C ALA A 296 18.19 -20.05 -13.03
N GLU A 297 17.91 -19.77 -14.31
CA GLU A 297 18.77 -18.90 -15.13
C GLU A 297 18.75 -17.44 -14.66
N GLY A 298 19.89 -16.76 -14.84
CA GLY A 298 20.06 -15.33 -14.71
C GLY A 298 20.21 -14.85 -13.28
N GLY A 299 19.45 -15.41 -12.34
CA GLY A 299 19.50 -15.08 -10.91
C GLY A 299 20.51 -15.90 -10.13
N GLN A 300 20.52 -15.69 -8.81
CA GLN A 300 21.50 -16.28 -7.90
C GLN A 300 21.52 -17.82 -7.93
N ALA A 301 22.72 -18.40 -7.97
CA ALA A 301 22.97 -19.84 -7.97
C ALA A 301 22.68 -20.49 -6.59
N PRO A 302 23.26 -20.04 -5.44
CA PRO A 302 22.89 -20.60 -4.15
C PRO A 302 21.46 -20.21 -3.73
N VAL A 303 20.66 -21.20 -3.32
CA VAL A 303 19.31 -21.02 -2.74
C VAL A 303 19.26 -21.55 -1.31
N LEU A 304 18.28 -21.11 -0.52
CA LEU A 304 18.07 -21.54 0.87
C LEU A 304 16.81 -22.39 1.01
N ALA A 305 16.97 -23.60 1.54
CA ALA A 305 15.89 -24.37 2.16
C ALA A 305 15.86 -24.11 3.67
N PHE A 306 14.67 -23.97 4.25
CA PHE A 306 14.48 -23.70 5.68
C PHE A 306 13.77 -24.85 6.40
N ILE A 307 14.31 -25.23 7.57
CA ILE A 307 13.64 -26.09 8.55
C ILE A 307 13.24 -25.20 9.73
N CYS A 308 11.94 -25.13 10.04
CA CYS A 308 11.40 -24.37 11.16
C CYS A 308 10.89 -25.33 12.22
N GLU A 309 11.49 -25.30 13.42
CA GLU A 309 11.12 -26.12 14.56
C GLU A 309 10.74 -25.24 15.75
N ALA A 310 9.50 -25.36 16.23
CA ALA A 310 9.07 -24.72 17.46
C ALA A 310 9.71 -25.39 18.68
N HIS A 311 9.87 -24.66 19.78
CA HIS A 311 10.40 -25.26 21.00
C HIS A 311 9.46 -26.31 21.61
N ALA A 312 10.05 -27.35 22.20
CA ALA A 312 9.32 -28.46 22.81
C ALA A 312 8.47 -27.97 24.00
N GLN A 313 7.19 -28.33 24.01
CA GLN A 313 6.26 -27.89 25.05
C GLN A 313 6.31 -28.85 26.23
N ARG A 314 6.69 -28.31 27.40
CA ARG A 314 6.69 -29.05 28.67
C ARG A 314 5.31 -29.66 28.92
N GLY A 315 5.26 -30.89 29.42
CA GLY A 315 4.00 -31.56 29.73
C GLY A 315 3.18 -30.82 30.78
N LYS A 316 1.89 -31.13 30.90
CA LYS A 316 1.01 -30.49 31.88
C LYS A 316 1.48 -30.78 33.31
N PHE A 317 1.53 -29.77 34.17
CA PHE A 317 1.83 -29.93 35.59
C PHE A 317 0.80 -30.86 36.28
N ASP A 318 1.32 -31.79 37.07
CA ASP A 318 0.55 -32.79 37.81
C ASP A 318 0.50 -32.39 39.30
N PRO A 319 -0.56 -31.71 39.75
CA PRO A 319 -0.70 -31.30 41.14
C PRO A 319 -0.89 -32.48 42.09
N VAL A 320 -1.28 -33.67 41.60
CA VAL A 320 -1.44 -34.86 42.43
C VAL A 320 -0.06 -35.40 42.78
N LYS A 321 0.80 -35.66 41.78
CA LYS A 321 2.20 -36.08 42.01
C LYS A 321 2.97 -35.09 42.89
N ALA A 322 2.81 -33.78 42.65
CA ALA A 322 3.45 -32.76 43.48
C ALA A 322 2.97 -32.83 44.95
N THR A 323 1.68 -33.05 45.18
CA THR A 323 1.11 -33.22 46.52
C THR A 323 1.59 -34.54 47.17
N GLU A 324 1.67 -35.63 46.41
CA GLU A 324 2.14 -36.94 46.86
C GLU A 324 3.63 -36.95 47.22
N ALA A 325 4.45 -36.19 46.50
CA ALA A 325 5.84 -35.91 46.86
C ALA A 325 5.99 -34.99 48.10
N GLY A 326 4.90 -34.34 48.53
CA GLY A 326 4.83 -33.49 49.73
C GLY A 326 4.96 -31.99 49.47
N VAL A 327 5.01 -31.54 48.22
CA VAL A 327 5.19 -30.13 47.89
C VAL A 327 3.97 -29.31 48.34
N PRO A 328 4.14 -28.20 49.09
CA PRO A 328 3.03 -27.36 49.54
C PRO A 328 2.36 -26.61 48.36
N PRO A 329 1.02 -26.74 48.14
CA PRO A 329 0.35 -26.08 47.01
C PRO A 329 0.26 -24.56 47.18
N GLY A 330 1.01 -23.82 46.36
CA GLY A 330 1.18 -22.37 46.45
C GLY A 330 2.35 -21.91 45.58
N PRO A 331 3.23 -20.99 46.05
CA PRO A 331 4.41 -20.54 45.31
C PRO A 331 5.29 -21.69 44.77
N SER A 332 5.43 -22.78 45.53
CA SER A 332 6.18 -23.98 45.10
C SER A 332 5.59 -24.67 43.87
N PHE A 333 4.27 -24.64 43.66
CA PHE A 333 3.65 -25.18 42.43
C PHE A 333 3.93 -24.25 41.24
N ALA A 334 3.98 -22.93 41.46
CA ALA A 334 4.34 -21.98 40.42
C ALA A 334 5.81 -22.12 40.00
N ALA A 335 6.72 -22.31 40.96
CA ALA A 335 8.13 -22.61 40.72
C ALA A 335 8.31 -23.89 39.88
N LEU A 336 7.71 -25.02 40.31
CA LEU A 336 7.76 -26.27 39.55
C LEU A 336 7.15 -26.15 38.15
N THR A 337 6.11 -25.32 37.97
CA THR A 337 5.56 -25.05 36.63
C THR A 337 6.57 -24.30 35.75
N LYS A 338 7.32 -23.34 36.31
CA LYS A 338 8.35 -22.51 35.65
C LYS A 338 9.68 -23.22 35.33
N ALA A 339 9.80 -24.52 35.58
CA ALA A 339 11.05 -25.29 35.48
C ALA A 339 12.07 -25.06 36.63
N GLU A 340 11.63 -24.45 37.74
CA GLU A 340 12.44 -24.30 38.95
C GLU A 340 12.29 -25.55 39.85
N ASP A 341 13.39 -26.16 40.26
CA ASP A 341 13.39 -27.30 41.21
C ASP A 341 13.15 -26.79 42.64
N VAL A 342 12.25 -27.45 43.39
CA VAL A 342 11.84 -26.97 44.73
C VAL A 342 12.43 -27.81 45.83
N SER A 343 13.33 -27.20 46.61
CA SER A 343 13.79 -27.69 47.91
C SER A 343 12.83 -27.28 49.02
N PHE A 344 12.40 -28.23 49.85
CA PHE A 344 11.60 -27.98 51.05
C PHE A 344 11.90 -29.04 52.13
N LYS A 345 11.35 -28.87 53.33
CA LYS A 345 11.46 -29.86 54.42
C LYS A 345 10.15 -30.61 54.60
N ARG A 346 10.21 -31.94 54.81
CA ARG A 346 9.06 -32.81 55.11
C ARG A 346 9.45 -33.89 56.13
N PRO A 347 8.49 -34.55 56.81
CA PRO A 347 8.79 -35.63 57.76
C PRO A 347 9.57 -36.79 57.12
N VAL A 348 10.57 -37.34 57.81
CA VAL A 348 11.32 -38.55 57.34
C VAL A 348 10.38 -39.75 57.14
N SER A 349 9.29 -39.79 57.90
CA SER A 349 8.20 -40.77 57.80
C SER A 349 7.30 -40.62 56.56
N TRP A 350 7.54 -39.65 55.67
CA TRP A 350 6.60 -39.28 54.59
C TRP A 350 6.11 -40.48 53.76
N SER A 351 7.02 -41.35 53.32
CA SER A 351 6.71 -42.50 52.45
C SER A 351 5.80 -43.53 53.11
N SER A 352 5.86 -43.69 54.44
CA SER A 352 5.02 -44.61 55.23
C SER A 352 3.81 -43.94 55.89
N MET A 353 3.77 -42.60 55.94
CA MET A 353 2.67 -41.81 56.52
C MET A 353 1.35 -42.02 55.76
N PRO A 354 0.20 -42.21 56.44
CA PRO A 354 -1.12 -42.31 55.79
C PRO A 354 -1.53 -41.06 55.01
N ALA A 355 -2.30 -41.24 53.93
CA ALA A 355 -2.66 -40.15 53.01
C ALA A 355 -3.40 -38.98 53.67
N ASP A 356 -4.25 -39.22 54.66
CA ASP A 356 -4.97 -38.15 55.37
C ASP A 356 -4.11 -37.41 56.39
N GLU A 357 -3.04 -38.03 56.89
CA GLU A 357 -2.04 -37.36 57.71
C GLU A 357 -1.11 -36.49 56.85
N ARG A 358 -0.68 -36.98 55.67
CA ARG A 358 0.02 -36.17 54.66
C ARG A 358 -0.78 -34.91 54.29
N LYS A 359 -2.10 -35.04 54.07
CA LYS A 359 -3.00 -33.90 53.82
C LYS A 359 -3.01 -32.90 54.98
N ARG A 360 -3.09 -33.38 56.24
CA ARG A 360 -3.05 -32.51 57.44
C ARG A 360 -1.71 -31.77 57.57
N TRP A 361 -0.59 -32.44 57.28
CA TRP A 361 0.73 -31.81 57.29
C TRP A 361 0.85 -30.72 56.21
N ILE A 362 0.42 -30.99 54.97
CA ILE A 362 0.41 -29.98 53.89
C ILE A 362 -0.49 -28.78 54.24
N GLN A 363 -1.61 -29.01 54.95
CA GLN A 363 -2.49 -27.95 55.41
C GLN A 363 -1.86 -27.09 56.53
N SER A 364 -1.04 -27.66 57.42
CA SER A 364 -0.34 -26.89 58.46
C SER A 364 0.71 -25.94 57.85
N GLN A 365 1.46 -26.39 56.84
CA GLN A 365 2.44 -25.55 56.13
C GLN A 365 1.78 -24.35 55.42
N ARG A 366 0.58 -24.52 54.86
CA ARG A 366 -0.23 -23.43 54.28
C ARG A 366 -0.67 -22.40 55.31
N GLY A 367 -0.89 -22.80 56.56
CA GLY A 367 -1.18 -21.89 57.68
C GLY A 367 0.01 -20.96 57.97
N ALA A 368 1.21 -21.54 58.12
CA ALA A 368 2.44 -20.79 58.39
C ALA A 368 2.75 -19.75 57.29
N GLN A 369 2.65 -20.11 56.00
CA GLN A 369 2.91 -19.18 54.89
C GLN A 369 1.91 -18.01 54.81
N ARG A 370 0.65 -18.19 55.25
CA ARG A 370 -0.33 -17.08 55.27
C ARG A 370 -0.10 -16.11 56.43
N GLY A 371 0.48 -16.55 57.54
CA GLY A 371 0.77 -15.69 58.70
C GLY A 371 1.81 -14.60 58.41
N ALA A 372 2.71 -14.82 57.45
CA ALA A 372 3.83 -13.92 57.15
C ALA A 372 3.46 -12.61 56.44
N ASN A 373 2.24 -12.45 55.91
CA ASN A 373 1.93 -11.34 54.98
C ASN A 373 0.52 -10.73 55.18
N ALA A 374 -0.05 -10.84 56.37
CA ALA A 374 -1.42 -10.40 56.67
C ALA A 374 -1.50 -9.53 57.95
N ASN A 375 -1.11 -8.25 57.84
CA ASN A 375 -1.27 -7.28 58.92
C ASN A 375 -2.73 -6.77 59.00
N GLY A 376 -3.66 -7.64 59.41
CA GLY A 376 -5.09 -7.34 59.44
C GLY A 376 -5.89 -8.26 60.38
N LYS A 377 -6.66 -7.66 61.30
CA LYS A 377 -7.46 -8.38 62.30
C LYS A 377 -8.64 -9.14 61.66
N GLY A 378 -8.54 -10.47 61.57
CA GLY A 378 -9.63 -11.39 61.23
C GLY A 378 -9.99 -12.28 62.41
N LYS A 379 -11.28 -12.56 62.63
CA LYS A 379 -11.74 -13.38 63.77
C LYS A 379 -11.33 -14.85 63.57
N GLY A 380 -10.74 -15.45 64.60
CA GLY A 380 -10.57 -16.90 64.68
C GLY A 380 -11.92 -17.62 64.73
N LYS A 381 -11.92 -18.88 64.29
CA LYS A 381 -13.05 -19.81 64.44
C LYS A 381 -12.47 -21.17 64.83
N ASP A 382 -13.03 -21.78 65.85
CA ASP A 382 -12.36 -22.84 66.61
C ASP A 382 -12.11 -24.11 65.78
N ILE A 383 -10.84 -24.53 65.75
CA ILE A 383 -10.43 -25.89 65.43
C ILE A 383 -9.62 -26.35 66.64
N LYS A 384 -10.10 -27.39 67.33
CA LYS A 384 -9.48 -27.85 68.58
C LYS A 384 -8.07 -28.40 68.32
N ASP A 385 -7.12 -27.99 69.15
CA ASP A 385 -5.76 -28.50 69.12
C ASP A 385 -5.71 -30.01 69.42
N ALA A 386 -5.24 -30.76 68.43
CA ALA A 386 -4.49 -31.99 68.68
C ALA A 386 -3.02 -31.65 68.47
N ALA A 387 -2.16 -31.99 69.44
CA ALA A 387 -0.72 -31.80 69.28
C ALA A 387 -0.23 -32.51 68.00
N PRO A 388 0.69 -31.91 67.21
CA PRO A 388 1.21 -32.55 66.01
C PRO A 388 1.86 -33.90 66.40
N PRO A 389 1.62 -34.99 65.64
CA PRO A 389 2.24 -36.28 65.89
C PRO A 389 3.76 -36.15 66.01
N ALA A 390 4.37 -36.88 66.97
CA ALA A 390 5.82 -36.84 67.18
C ALA A 390 6.62 -37.18 65.90
N ALA A 391 6.02 -37.98 65.01
CA ALA A 391 6.51 -38.31 63.68
C ALA A 391 6.67 -37.12 62.71
N TRP A 392 6.26 -35.90 63.08
CA TRP A 392 6.42 -34.66 62.31
C TRP A 392 7.66 -33.84 62.72
N ASN A 393 8.32 -34.18 63.83
CA ASN A 393 9.46 -33.41 64.36
C ASN A 393 10.75 -33.67 63.57
N ASP A 394 10.95 -34.91 63.12
CA ASP A 394 12.11 -35.31 62.32
C ASP A 394 11.88 -34.98 60.85
N LEU A 395 12.55 -33.93 60.36
CA LEU A 395 12.37 -33.38 59.02
C LEU A 395 13.59 -33.63 58.11
N GLU A 396 13.40 -34.36 57.02
CA GLU A 396 14.33 -34.41 55.89
C GLU A 396 14.19 -33.16 55.00
N GLN A 397 15.28 -32.75 54.36
CA GLN A 397 15.25 -31.78 53.26
C GLN A 397 15.20 -32.54 51.93
N VAL A 398 14.20 -32.24 51.11
CA VAL A 398 13.92 -32.93 49.85
C VAL A 398 13.82 -31.92 48.73
N THR A 399 14.49 -32.21 47.62
CA THR A 399 14.35 -31.48 46.36
C THR A 399 13.47 -32.31 45.43
N VAL A 400 12.30 -31.79 45.10
CA VAL A 400 11.46 -32.36 44.03
C VAL A 400 11.82 -31.62 42.75
N LYS A 401 12.24 -32.34 41.71
CA LYS A 401 12.57 -31.69 40.46
C LYS A 401 11.30 -31.33 39.70
N SER A 402 11.37 -30.25 38.93
CA SER A 402 10.28 -29.85 38.05
C SER A 402 9.93 -30.95 37.04
N THR A 403 10.87 -31.80 36.63
CA THR A 403 10.63 -32.95 35.74
C THR A 403 9.70 -34.01 36.32
N ASP A 404 9.73 -34.22 37.64
CA ASP A 404 9.17 -35.41 38.29
C ASP A 404 7.64 -35.29 38.46
N VAL A 405 7.14 -34.05 38.38
CA VAL A 405 5.76 -33.63 38.63
C VAL A 405 5.08 -33.05 37.38
N MET A 406 5.64 -33.31 36.20
CA MET A 406 5.08 -32.90 34.91
C MET A 406 4.66 -34.13 34.11
N GLY A 407 3.69 -33.96 33.20
CA GLY A 407 3.38 -34.94 32.17
C GLY A 407 4.51 -35.08 31.14
N PRO A 408 4.40 -36.02 30.18
CA PRO A 408 5.35 -36.11 29.07
C PRO A 408 5.39 -34.80 28.28
N SER A 409 6.58 -34.31 27.96
CA SER A 409 6.76 -33.19 27.04
C SER A 409 6.37 -33.59 25.61
N ARG A 410 5.84 -32.62 24.87
CA ARG A 410 5.38 -32.75 23.49
C ARG A 410 6.38 -32.06 22.57
N ALA A 411 6.64 -32.63 21.40
CA ALA A 411 7.46 -31.98 20.38
C ALA A 411 6.84 -30.64 19.94
N GLY A 412 7.68 -29.76 19.42
CA GLY A 412 7.21 -28.57 18.73
C GLY A 412 6.50 -28.89 17.42
N ALA A 413 5.81 -27.89 16.87
CA ALA A 413 5.47 -27.89 15.46
C ALA A 413 6.76 -27.88 14.62
N VAL A 414 6.83 -28.73 13.60
CA VAL A 414 7.93 -28.75 12.62
C VAL A 414 7.34 -28.58 11.23
N ALA A 415 7.84 -27.61 10.48
CA ALA A 415 7.48 -27.36 9.09
C ALA A 415 8.71 -26.92 8.28
N PHE A 416 8.76 -27.28 6.99
CA PHE A 416 9.87 -26.88 6.11
C PHE A 416 9.37 -25.97 4.97
N HIS A 417 10.24 -25.08 4.49
CA HIS A 417 10.07 -24.35 3.24
C HIS A 417 11.21 -24.73 2.28
N ILE A 418 10.87 -25.38 1.18
CA ILE A 418 11.81 -25.90 0.18
C ILE A 418 11.62 -25.13 -1.12
N TYR A 419 12.69 -24.48 -1.59
CA TYR A 419 12.80 -23.88 -2.91
C TYR A 419 13.95 -24.54 -3.67
N LEU A 420 13.68 -24.99 -4.88
CA LEU A 420 14.67 -25.51 -5.84
C LEU A 420 14.22 -25.01 -7.23
N PRO A 421 15.01 -24.21 -7.96
CA PRO A 421 14.57 -23.66 -9.24
C PRO A 421 14.79 -24.59 -10.45
N SER A 422 15.55 -25.68 -10.32
CA SER A 422 15.70 -26.71 -11.36
C SER A 422 16.18 -28.06 -10.76
N VAL A 423 16.17 -29.13 -11.57
CA VAL A 423 16.63 -30.47 -11.14
C VAL A 423 18.11 -30.52 -10.73
N ASP A 424 18.95 -29.61 -11.20
CA ASP A 424 20.38 -29.53 -10.87
C ASP A 424 20.66 -29.39 -9.36
N TYR A 425 19.69 -28.91 -8.58
CA TYR A 425 19.80 -28.75 -7.13
C TYR A 425 19.47 -30.02 -6.33
N VAL A 426 18.90 -31.04 -6.97
CA VAL A 426 18.49 -32.28 -6.31
C VAL A 426 19.71 -33.05 -5.79
N ASP A 427 20.85 -32.98 -6.47
CA ASP A 427 22.09 -33.66 -6.04
C ASP A 427 22.64 -33.08 -4.72
N ASP A 428 22.66 -31.75 -4.57
CA ASP A 428 23.15 -31.12 -3.33
C ASP A 428 22.15 -31.27 -2.18
N LEU A 429 20.83 -31.28 -2.45
CA LEU A 429 19.80 -31.63 -1.46
C LEU A 429 19.97 -33.07 -0.92
N LEU A 430 20.45 -33.98 -1.76
CA LEU A 430 20.69 -35.38 -1.41
C LEU A 430 22.10 -35.64 -0.86
N SER A 431 23.00 -34.65 -0.89
CA SER A 431 24.36 -34.75 -0.33
C SER A 431 24.34 -35.08 1.17
N ASP A 432 25.37 -35.76 1.67
CA ASP A 432 25.50 -36.08 3.11
C ASP A 432 25.38 -34.83 4.02
N ARG A 433 25.88 -33.69 3.52
CA ARG A 433 25.78 -32.38 4.17
C ARG A 433 24.32 -31.97 4.40
N ALA A 434 23.50 -31.92 3.34
CA ALA A 434 22.09 -31.56 3.46
C ALA A 434 21.28 -32.67 4.15
N ALA A 435 21.48 -33.93 3.74
CA ALA A 435 20.76 -35.10 4.23
C ALA A 435 20.95 -35.35 5.74
N SER A 436 22.13 -35.05 6.31
CA SER A 436 22.36 -35.13 7.76
C SER A 436 21.48 -34.15 8.54
N THR A 437 21.26 -32.94 8.01
CA THR A 437 20.43 -31.90 8.64
C THR A 437 18.93 -32.27 8.62
N PHE A 438 18.45 -32.91 7.56
CA PHE A 438 17.08 -33.44 7.50
C PHE A 438 16.87 -34.74 8.30
N SER A 439 17.93 -35.50 8.58
CA SER A 439 17.85 -36.83 9.19
C SER A 439 17.05 -36.94 10.51
N PRO A 440 17.11 -35.99 11.47
CA PRO A 440 16.40 -36.10 12.75
C PRO A 440 14.86 -36.01 12.63
N TYR A 441 14.38 -35.53 11.49
CA TYR A 441 12.96 -35.30 11.20
C TYR A 441 12.34 -36.41 10.34
N THR A 442 13.11 -37.43 9.98
CA THR A 442 12.63 -38.57 9.18
C THR A 442 11.78 -39.54 9.98
N LEU A 443 10.88 -40.27 9.29
CA LEU A 443 10.05 -41.32 9.89
C LEU A 443 10.90 -42.40 10.56
N ASP A 444 11.97 -42.85 9.90
CA ASP A 444 12.87 -43.89 10.41
C ASP A 444 13.58 -43.47 11.70
N ALA A 445 13.98 -42.19 11.83
CA ALA A 445 14.53 -41.64 13.07
C ALA A 445 13.48 -41.55 14.19
N ASN A 446 12.24 -41.16 13.86
CA ASN A 446 11.16 -40.92 14.82
C ASN A 446 10.33 -42.16 15.16
N ARG A 447 10.57 -43.32 14.51
CA ARG A 447 9.79 -44.57 14.63
C ARG A 447 9.60 -45.15 16.03
N HIS A 448 10.36 -44.66 17.01
CA HIS A 448 10.37 -45.11 18.41
C HIS A 448 9.62 -44.14 19.34
N LEU A 449 9.15 -42.99 18.82
CA LEU A 449 8.44 -41.95 19.54
C LEU A 449 6.94 -42.05 19.28
N ASN A 450 6.12 -41.58 20.22
CA ASN A 450 4.67 -41.47 19.99
C ASN A 450 4.33 -40.23 19.12
N ARG A 451 3.10 -40.14 18.62
CA ARG A 451 2.66 -39.06 17.70
C ARG A 451 2.79 -37.64 18.27
N GLU A 452 2.81 -37.47 19.59
CA GLU A 452 3.02 -36.17 20.24
C GLU A 452 4.50 -35.85 20.51
N GLN A 453 5.37 -36.86 20.45
CA GLN A 453 6.83 -36.74 20.62
C GLN A 453 7.58 -36.75 19.28
N SER A 454 6.97 -37.25 18.20
CA SER A 454 7.55 -37.25 16.86
C SER A 454 7.83 -35.84 16.36
N ARG A 455 9.07 -35.62 15.95
CA ARG A 455 9.55 -34.40 15.26
C ARG A 455 9.33 -34.46 13.75
N THR A 456 8.66 -35.50 13.21
CA THR A 456 8.31 -35.53 11.78
C THR A 456 7.53 -34.29 11.38
N PRO A 457 7.86 -33.65 10.23
CA PRO A 457 7.23 -32.41 9.82
C PRO A 457 5.73 -32.63 9.60
N HIS A 458 4.97 -31.58 9.84
CA HIS A 458 3.52 -31.55 9.73
C HIS A 458 3.12 -31.06 8.33
N ALA A 459 3.91 -30.13 7.82
CA ALA A 459 3.78 -29.47 6.54
C ALA A 459 5.16 -29.25 5.92
N ILE A 460 5.29 -29.50 4.62
CA ILE A 460 6.43 -29.06 3.81
C ILE A 460 5.86 -28.25 2.65
N VAL A 461 6.30 -27.01 2.49
CA VAL A 461 6.01 -26.21 1.31
C VAL A 461 7.08 -26.50 0.26
N HIS A 462 6.65 -26.95 -0.91
CA HIS A 462 7.47 -27.23 -2.08
C HIS A 462 7.20 -26.16 -3.13
N ALA A 463 8.03 -25.13 -3.16
CA ALA A 463 8.07 -24.14 -4.23
C ALA A 463 9.09 -24.61 -5.28
N VAL A 464 8.63 -25.40 -6.25
CA VAL A 464 9.52 -26.08 -7.22
C VAL A 464 8.83 -26.23 -8.59
N PRO A 465 9.59 -26.27 -9.70
CA PRO A 465 9.05 -26.58 -11.02
C PRO A 465 8.67 -28.07 -11.15
N LEU A 466 8.00 -28.40 -12.26
CA LEU A 466 7.29 -29.68 -12.44
C LEU A 466 8.24 -30.86 -12.71
N ASP A 467 9.37 -30.60 -13.34
CA ASP A 467 10.52 -31.50 -13.51
C ASP A 467 11.04 -32.02 -12.15
N VAL A 468 11.26 -31.12 -11.18
CA VAL A 468 11.68 -31.46 -9.82
C VAL A 468 10.63 -32.31 -9.10
N LEU A 469 9.33 -32.04 -9.31
CA LEU A 469 8.24 -32.87 -8.77
C LEU A 469 8.15 -34.26 -9.40
N HIS A 470 8.65 -34.42 -10.63
CA HIS A 470 8.73 -35.70 -11.34
C HIS A 470 10.01 -36.48 -11.05
N ASP A 471 11.07 -35.84 -10.54
CA ASP A 471 12.31 -36.53 -10.17
C ASP A 471 12.07 -37.60 -9.08
N ALA A 472 12.34 -38.86 -9.44
CA ALA A 472 12.07 -40.01 -8.57
C ALA A 472 12.90 -39.98 -7.27
N ARG A 473 14.06 -39.33 -7.26
CA ARG A 473 14.97 -39.18 -6.11
C ARG A 473 14.41 -38.12 -5.17
N TYR A 474 13.90 -37.01 -5.70
CA TYR A 474 13.18 -36.00 -4.91
C TYR A 474 11.89 -36.57 -4.31
N GLN A 475 11.10 -37.33 -5.07
CA GLN A 475 9.93 -38.02 -4.50
C GLN A 475 10.31 -39.08 -3.45
N ALA A 476 11.44 -39.79 -3.61
CA ALA A 476 11.95 -40.70 -2.59
C ALA A 476 12.37 -39.95 -1.31
N TRP A 477 12.98 -38.78 -1.45
CA TRP A 477 13.30 -37.88 -0.34
C TRP A 477 12.02 -37.39 0.38
N MET A 478 10.98 -36.99 -0.36
CA MET A 478 9.68 -36.61 0.22
C MET A 478 9.08 -37.72 1.09
N ARG A 479 9.11 -38.98 0.64
CA ARG A 479 8.55 -40.12 1.40
C ARG A 479 9.28 -40.37 2.73
N ARG A 480 10.50 -39.85 2.95
CA ARG A 480 11.24 -40.00 4.22
C ARG A 480 10.56 -39.35 5.43
N PHE A 481 9.57 -38.48 5.23
CA PHE A 481 8.94 -37.70 6.30
C PHE A 481 7.62 -38.30 6.84
N GLY A 482 7.13 -39.38 6.23
CA GLY A 482 5.97 -40.15 6.71
C GLY A 482 4.61 -39.74 6.11
N PRO A 483 3.60 -40.62 6.18
CA PRO A 483 2.30 -40.43 5.50
C PRO A 483 1.43 -39.32 6.12
N ASP A 484 1.71 -38.93 7.36
CA ASP A 484 1.03 -37.83 8.07
C ASP A 484 1.47 -36.42 7.58
N CYS A 485 2.56 -36.32 6.81
CA CYS A 485 3.14 -35.04 6.38
C CYS A 485 2.37 -34.44 5.19
N HIS A 486 1.87 -33.20 5.34
CA HIS A 486 1.27 -32.46 4.23
C HIS A 486 2.35 -31.92 3.29
N HIS A 487 2.40 -32.45 2.07
CA HIS A 487 3.30 -31.97 1.01
C HIS A 487 2.56 -30.92 0.17
N ILE A 488 2.74 -29.65 0.51
CA ILE A 488 2.06 -28.51 -0.10
C ILE A 488 2.82 -28.09 -1.35
N VAL A 489 2.24 -28.32 -2.53
CA VAL A 489 2.87 -28.04 -3.82
C VAL A 489 2.44 -26.67 -4.32
N ALA A 490 3.39 -25.73 -4.34
CA ALA A 490 3.21 -24.38 -4.86
C ALA A 490 3.91 -24.25 -6.21
N ASN A 491 3.19 -24.62 -7.27
CA ASN A 491 3.71 -24.71 -8.64
C ASN A 491 2.63 -24.20 -9.61
N HIS A 492 3.02 -23.47 -10.66
CA HIS A 492 2.08 -22.81 -11.56
C HIS A 492 1.10 -23.77 -12.26
N ASP A 493 1.50 -25.00 -12.56
CA ASP A 493 0.70 -25.96 -13.32
C ASP A 493 -0.17 -26.85 -12.41
N VAL A 494 0.24 -26.99 -11.14
CA VAL A 494 -0.45 -27.78 -10.11
C VAL A 494 -1.45 -26.93 -9.32
N CYS A 495 -1.17 -25.64 -9.14
CA CYS A 495 -2.12 -24.66 -8.64
C CYS A 495 -3.12 -24.29 -9.74
N ALA A 496 -4.39 -24.07 -9.39
CA ALA A 496 -5.37 -23.52 -10.30
C ALA A 496 -5.16 -22.00 -10.47
N ASN A 497 -5.19 -21.49 -11.70
CA ASN A 497 -5.05 -20.06 -12.03
C ASN A 497 -6.31 -19.22 -11.69
N LYS A 498 -6.80 -19.37 -10.46
CA LYS A 498 -7.91 -18.59 -9.89
C LYS A 498 -7.52 -17.11 -9.79
N LEU A 499 -8.50 -16.22 -9.70
CA LEU A 499 -8.29 -14.78 -9.51
C LEU A 499 -7.66 -14.52 -8.13
N MET A 500 -6.45 -13.96 -8.04
CA MET A 500 -5.84 -13.58 -6.75
C MET A 500 -6.49 -12.31 -6.18
N PHE A 501 -6.89 -11.37 -7.06
CA PHE A 501 -7.50 -10.08 -6.74
C PHE A 501 -8.95 -9.95 -7.25
N PRO A 502 -9.88 -10.83 -6.78
CA PRO A 502 -11.26 -10.90 -7.29
C PRO A 502 -12.06 -9.61 -7.07
N SER A 503 -11.69 -8.80 -6.08
CA SER A 503 -12.37 -7.53 -5.82
C SER A 503 -12.02 -6.45 -6.85
N SER A 504 -10.87 -6.54 -7.52
CA SER A 504 -10.58 -5.77 -8.74
C SER A 504 -11.30 -6.40 -9.94
N ALA A 505 -11.14 -7.72 -10.16
CA ALA A 505 -11.70 -8.41 -11.32
C ALA A 505 -13.23 -8.41 -11.45
N THR A 506 -13.98 -8.25 -10.35
CA THR A 506 -15.45 -8.09 -10.41
C THR A 506 -15.92 -6.69 -10.86
N ILE A 507 -15.02 -5.74 -11.09
CA ILE A 507 -15.36 -4.44 -11.72
C ILE A 507 -15.60 -4.62 -13.23
N PRO A 508 -14.64 -5.12 -14.05
CA PRO A 508 -14.90 -5.38 -15.47
C PRO A 508 -16.02 -6.41 -15.69
N LEU A 509 -16.20 -7.42 -14.81
CA LEU A 509 -17.35 -8.33 -14.90
C LEU A 509 -18.71 -7.61 -14.79
N ARG A 510 -18.82 -6.56 -13.97
CA ARG A 510 -20.05 -5.76 -13.87
C ARG A 510 -20.20 -4.84 -15.09
N LEU A 511 -19.11 -4.18 -15.49
CA LEU A 511 -19.10 -3.24 -16.61
C LEU A 511 -19.25 -3.90 -18.00
N SER A 512 -18.91 -5.19 -18.16
CA SER A 512 -19.11 -5.92 -19.41
C SER A 512 -20.59 -6.01 -19.82
N LYS A 513 -21.53 -5.92 -18.87
CA LYS A 513 -22.96 -5.81 -19.17
C LYS A 513 -23.29 -4.56 -20.00
N LEU A 514 -22.45 -3.54 -19.99
CA LEU A 514 -22.57 -2.32 -20.80
C LEU A 514 -21.84 -2.46 -22.15
N ASP A 515 -20.54 -2.78 -22.17
CA ASP A 515 -19.77 -3.07 -23.39
C ASP A 515 -18.77 -4.22 -23.13
N GLU A 516 -18.94 -5.34 -23.84
CA GLU A 516 -18.17 -6.57 -23.63
C GLU A 516 -16.75 -6.51 -24.23
N LEU A 517 -16.46 -5.52 -25.07
CA LEU A 517 -15.15 -5.30 -25.69
C LEU A 517 -14.27 -4.42 -24.79
N MET A 518 -14.76 -3.24 -24.38
CA MET A 518 -13.99 -2.35 -23.51
C MET A 518 -13.71 -3.00 -22.14
N PHE A 519 -14.75 -3.61 -21.56
CA PHE A 519 -14.72 -4.18 -20.21
C PHE A 519 -14.53 -5.71 -20.22
N LYS A 520 -13.80 -6.24 -21.21
CA LYS A 520 -13.54 -7.68 -21.38
C LYS A 520 -12.96 -8.31 -20.09
N VAL A 521 -13.60 -9.40 -19.65
CA VAL A 521 -13.36 -10.05 -18.36
C VAL A 521 -11.94 -10.66 -18.28
N PRO A 522 -11.23 -10.56 -17.13
CA PRO A 522 -9.88 -11.13 -16.98
C PRO A 522 -9.80 -12.65 -17.18
N GLN A 523 -8.67 -13.12 -17.74
CA GLN A 523 -8.40 -14.56 -17.91
C GLN A 523 -8.22 -15.26 -16.56
N TYR A 524 -8.67 -16.51 -16.45
CA TYR A 524 -8.56 -17.32 -15.23
C TYR A 524 -8.79 -18.81 -15.56
N GLN A 525 -8.37 -19.72 -14.69
CA GLN A 525 -8.57 -21.16 -14.88
C GLN A 525 -8.79 -21.87 -13.53
N LEU A 526 -9.90 -22.62 -13.39
CA LEU A 526 -10.23 -23.31 -12.14
C LEU A 526 -9.65 -24.72 -12.04
N THR A 527 -9.51 -25.39 -13.19
CA THR A 527 -8.87 -26.71 -13.29
C THR A 527 -7.37 -26.50 -13.44
N PRO A 528 -6.51 -27.07 -12.57
CA PRO A 528 -5.06 -27.00 -12.74
C PRO A 528 -4.64 -27.79 -13.99
N ARG A 529 -3.57 -27.34 -14.66
CA ARG A 529 -3.01 -28.02 -15.85
C ARG A 529 -2.56 -29.45 -15.54
N VAL A 530 -2.04 -29.66 -14.32
CA VAL A 530 -1.56 -30.96 -13.82
C VAL A 530 -2.27 -31.30 -12.50
N PRO A 531 -3.25 -32.23 -12.50
CA PRO A 531 -3.93 -32.65 -11.28
C PRO A 531 -2.96 -33.33 -10.30
N VAL A 532 -2.97 -32.93 -9.03
CA VAL A 532 -2.11 -33.45 -7.94
C VAL A 532 -2.09 -34.99 -7.86
N SER A 533 -3.23 -35.63 -8.14
CA SER A 533 -3.39 -37.09 -8.14
C SER A 533 -2.50 -37.81 -9.17
N THR A 534 -2.05 -37.12 -10.22
CA THR A 534 -1.11 -37.70 -11.21
C THR A 534 0.31 -37.85 -10.65
N LEU A 535 0.67 -37.02 -9.67
CA LEU A 535 1.98 -37.00 -9.00
C LEU A 535 2.05 -37.96 -7.80
N ALA A 536 0.93 -38.21 -7.12
CA ALA A 536 0.86 -38.93 -5.83
C ALA A 536 1.04 -40.47 -5.90
N LYS A 537 1.67 -41.01 -6.95
CA LYS A 537 1.74 -42.46 -7.21
C LYS A 537 2.67 -43.20 -6.21
N PRO A 538 2.40 -44.48 -5.88
CA PRO A 538 3.36 -45.33 -5.17
C PRO A 538 4.59 -45.59 -6.05
N ALA A 539 5.72 -45.92 -5.43
CA ALA A 539 7.00 -46.10 -6.12
C ALA A 539 7.10 -47.46 -6.85
N SER A 540 6.32 -48.46 -6.45
CA SER A 540 6.29 -49.77 -7.10
C SER A 540 4.90 -50.22 -7.51
N THR A 541 4.81 -50.88 -8.67
CA THR A 541 3.58 -51.49 -9.22
C THR A 541 3.72 -53.00 -9.48
N GLY A 542 4.83 -53.63 -9.05
CA GLY A 542 5.14 -55.01 -9.45
C GLY A 542 6.22 -55.78 -8.67
N LYS A 543 6.70 -55.28 -7.53
CA LYS A 543 7.55 -56.04 -6.59
C LYS A 543 7.15 -55.74 -5.14
N ALA A 544 7.57 -56.59 -4.21
CA ALA A 544 7.14 -56.52 -2.81
C ALA A 544 7.39 -55.14 -2.19
N ALA A 545 6.32 -54.46 -1.79
CA ALA A 545 6.37 -53.13 -1.21
C ALA A 545 7.21 -53.13 0.08
N THR A 546 8.14 -52.18 0.18
CA THR A 546 8.86 -51.93 1.44
C THR A 546 7.96 -51.15 2.39
N ALA A 547 8.28 -51.14 3.69
CA ALA A 547 7.47 -50.44 4.70
C ALA A 547 7.32 -48.91 4.47
N ASN A 548 8.13 -48.34 3.58
CA ASN A 548 8.14 -46.90 3.25
C ASN A 548 7.57 -46.61 1.83
N ASP A 549 6.98 -47.59 1.13
CA ASP A 549 6.27 -47.38 -0.15
C ASP A 549 4.79 -47.08 0.08
N PHE A 550 4.48 -45.82 0.38
CA PHE A 550 3.13 -45.28 0.56
C PHE A 550 2.88 -44.08 -0.37
N PRO A 551 1.60 -43.79 -0.72
CA PRO A 551 1.26 -42.61 -1.50
C PRO A 551 1.57 -41.32 -0.70
N LEU A 552 2.15 -40.33 -1.38
CA LEU A 552 2.44 -39.03 -0.79
C LEU A 552 1.14 -38.26 -0.54
N LYS A 553 0.99 -37.67 0.65
CA LYS A 553 -0.12 -36.74 0.98
C LYS A 553 0.13 -35.36 0.36
N LEU A 554 0.15 -35.33 -0.97
CA LEU A 554 0.29 -34.12 -1.78
C LEU A 554 -0.99 -33.29 -1.72
N VAL A 555 -0.84 -31.97 -1.60
CA VAL A 555 -1.93 -30.99 -1.59
C VAL A 555 -1.49 -29.82 -2.49
N ALA A 556 -2.32 -29.38 -3.43
CA ALA A 556 -2.04 -28.14 -4.14
C ALA A 556 -2.12 -26.96 -3.16
N ALA A 557 -1.16 -26.04 -3.23
CA ALA A 557 -1.26 -24.79 -2.53
C ALA A 557 -2.47 -24.00 -3.06
N GLU A 558 -3.23 -23.39 -2.16
CA GLU A 558 -4.29 -22.43 -2.52
C GLU A 558 -4.08 -21.11 -1.77
N ALA A 559 -4.52 -20.01 -2.38
CA ALA A 559 -4.50 -18.72 -1.72
C ALA A 559 -5.45 -18.73 -0.50
N ASP A 560 -4.94 -18.28 0.65
CA ASP A 560 -5.57 -18.35 1.96
C ASP A 560 -5.78 -19.74 2.57
N GLN A 561 -5.01 -20.73 2.10
CA GLN A 561 -4.91 -22.04 2.74
C GLN A 561 -4.17 -21.93 4.08
N VAL A 562 -4.74 -22.49 5.15
CA VAL A 562 -4.18 -22.51 6.51
C VAL A 562 -4.12 -23.95 7.03
N ILE A 563 -2.97 -24.34 7.56
CA ILE A 563 -2.70 -25.70 8.04
C ILE A 563 -2.34 -25.62 9.54
N PRO A 564 -3.20 -26.14 10.44
CA PRO A 564 -2.91 -26.19 11.87
C PRO A 564 -1.75 -27.15 12.15
N LEU A 565 -0.61 -26.60 12.56
CA LEU A 565 0.56 -27.37 12.95
C LEU A 565 0.42 -27.86 14.40
N GLN A 566 -0.13 -27.04 15.30
CA GLN A 566 -0.35 -27.47 16.68
C GLN A 566 -1.71 -26.98 17.24
N PRO A 567 -2.63 -27.90 17.60
CA PRO A 567 -2.57 -29.36 17.37
C PRO A 567 -2.53 -29.72 15.87
N ARG A 568 -1.92 -30.88 15.53
CA ARG A 568 -1.86 -31.36 14.14
C ARG A 568 -3.28 -31.43 13.56
N GLY A 569 -3.55 -30.76 12.43
CA GLY A 569 -4.86 -30.76 11.79
C GLY A 569 -4.78 -30.71 10.26
N GLU A 570 -5.86 -31.13 9.61
CA GLU A 570 -5.99 -31.07 8.15
C GLU A 570 -5.97 -29.63 7.62
N ALA A 571 -5.57 -29.48 6.36
CA ALA A 571 -5.57 -28.20 5.66
C ALA A 571 -6.99 -27.62 5.57
N LYS A 572 -7.14 -26.36 5.97
CA LYS A 572 -8.37 -25.58 5.87
C LYS A 572 -8.19 -24.48 4.85
N ARG A 573 -9.07 -24.43 3.86
CA ARG A 573 -9.15 -23.30 2.94
C ARG A 573 -10.05 -22.23 3.54
N PHE A 574 -9.53 -21.01 3.75
CA PHE A 574 -10.41 -19.88 4.01
C PHE A 574 -10.94 -19.30 2.69
N HIS A 575 -12.12 -18.67 2.74
CA HIS A 575 -12.78 -18.18 1.54
C HIS A 575 -12.01 -17.01 0.90
N SER A 576 -11.13 -17.34 -0.06
CA SER A 576 -10.17 -16.42 -0.71
C SER A 576 -10.78 -15.20 -1.42
N GLY A 577 -12.11 -15.13 -1.52
CA GLY A 577 -12.89 -14.21 -2.36
C GLY A 577 -12.90 -14.59 -3.84
N ALA A 578 -12.06 -15.54 -4.26
CA ALA A 578 -12.02 -16.02 -5.64
C ALA A 578 -13.15 -17.03 -5.86
N PRO A 579 -14.02 -16.85 -6.87
CA PRO A 579 -15.07 -17.80 -7.17
C PRO A 579 -14.50 -19.14 -7.66
N ASP A 580 -15.13 -20.24 -7.25
CA ASP A 580 -14.82 -21.62 -7.68
C ASP A 580 -15.77 -22.10 -8.80
N PHE A 581 -16.30 -21.17 -9.60
CA PHE A 581 -17.23 -21.43 -10.69
C PHE A 581 -16.86 -20.60 -11.93
N ASP A 582 -17.40 -20.97 -13.09
CA ASP A 582 -17.07 -20.31 -14.36
C ASP A 582 -17.42 -18.81 -14.32
N PHE A 583 -16.40 -17.96 -14.43
CA PHE A 583 -16.46 -16.49 -14.39
C PHE A 583 -16.68 -15.86 -15.77
N ALA A 584 -16.91 -16.67 -16.82
CA ALA A 584 -17.23 -16.19 -18.15
C ALA A 584 -18.58 -15.44 -18.20
N ILE A 585 -18.72 -14.59 -19.21
CA ILE A 585 -19.97 -13.89 -19.50
C ILE A 585 -21.06 -14.94 -19.83
N GLN A 586 -22.28 -14.72 -19.35
CA GLN A 586 -23.44 -15.63 -19.46
C GLN A 586 -23.46 -16.83 -18.48
N SER A 587 -22.44 -17.00 -17.62
CA SER A 587 -22.52 -17.91 -16.48
C SER A 587 -23.55 -17.42 -15.46
N GLU A 588 -24.54 -18.26 -15.12
CA GLU A 588 -25.55 -17.95 -14.09
C GLU A 588 -24.91 -17.58 -12.74
N GLN A 589 -23.78 -18.20 -12.42
CA GLN A 589 -23.05 -17.93 -11.18
C GLN A 589 -22.23 -16.63 -11.27
N ALA A 590 -21.65 -16.31 -12.43
CA ALA A 590 -21.00 -15.01 -12.64
C ALA A 590 -22.00 -13.85 -12.53
N ASP A 591 -23.20 -14.02 -13.09
CA ASP A 591 -24.26 -13.02 -13.04
C ASP A 591 -24.79 -12.80 -11.62
N LYS A 592 -24.94 -13.88 -10.82
CA LYS A 592 -25.28 -13.78 -9.39
C LYS A 592 -24.18 -13.12 -8.53
N LEU A 593 -22.91 -13.27 -8.89
CA LEU A 593 -21.81 -12.56 -8.23
C LEU A 593 -21.74 -11.08 -8.64
N ALA A 594 -22.01 -10.76 -9.90
CA ALA A 594 -22.17 -9.39 -10.37
C ALA A 594 -23.31 -8.69 -9.61
N ALA A 595 -24.45 -9.37 -9.43
CA ALA A 595 -25.64 -8.92 -8.70
C ALA A 595 -25.55 -8.90 -7.16
N PHE A 596 -24.39 -9.22 -6.57
CA PHE A 596 -24.18 -9.29 -5.11
C PHE A 596 -25.03 -10.36 -4.38
N GLU A 597 -25.49 -11.39 -5.11
CA GLU A 597 -26.22 -12.54 -4.57
C GLU A 597 -25.24 -13.61 -4.04
N LEU A 598 -24.14 -13.88 -4.75
CA LEU A 598 -23.06 -14.77 -4.29
C LEU A 598 -21.99 -14.02 -3.50
N GLU A 599 -22.07 -14.08 -2.17
CA GLU A 599 -21.00 -13.89 -1.15
C GLU A 599 -21.69 -13.91 0.24
N VAL A 600 -21.04 -14.28 1.34
CA VAL A 600 -20.36 -15.56 1.59
C VAL A 600 -21.15 -16.22 2.73
N VAL A 601 -21.42 -17.53 2.66
CA VAL A 601 -22.15 -18.23 3.76
C VAL A 601 -21.37 -18.09 5.07
N GLU A 602 -20.08 -18.42 5.10
CA GLU A 602 -19.23 -18.29 6.30
C GLU A 602 -19.09 -16.85 6.83
N GLU A 603 -19.03 -15.80 5.99
CA GLU A 603 -18.93 -14.42 6.53
C GLU A 603 -20.29 -13.92 7.03
N THR A 604 -21.40 -14.38 6.44
CA THR A 604 -22.77 -14.15 6.96
C THR A 604 -23.01 -14.92 8.26
N GLU A 605 -22.56 -16.17 8.34
CA GLU A 605 -22.63 -17.02 9.53
C GLU A 605 -21.71 -16.50 10.63
N ARG A 606 -20.46 -16.07 10.33
CA ARG A 606 -19.60 -15.39 11.31
C ARG A 606 -20.22 -14.11 11.83
N GLN A 607 -20.74 -13.25 10.95
CA GLN A 607 -21.39 -12.01 11.39
C GLN A 607 -22.65 -12.32 12.21
N THR A 608 -23.45 -13.32 11.83
CA THR A 608 -24.64 -13.73 12.58
C THR A 608 -24.29 -14.43 13.90
N GLU A 609 -23.21 -15.22 13.96
CA GLU A 609 -22.65 -15.78 15.18
C GLU A 609 -22.08 -14.69 16.09
N GLN A 610 -21.34 -13.69 15.55
CA GLN A 610 -20.83 -12.56 16.32
C GLN A 610 -22.01 -11.76 16.90
N LEU A 611 -23.03 -11.48 16.10
CA LEU A 611 -24.28 -10.84 16.51
C LEU A 611 -25.00 -11.66 17.60
N ALA A 612 -25.07 -12.98 17.45
CA ALA A 612 -25.69 -13.89 18.42
C ALA A 612 -24.87 -14.01 19.71
N LYS A 613 -23.54 -14.03 19.62
CA LYS A 613 -22.59 -14.08 20.75
C LYS A 613 -22.59 -12.76 21.52
N ALA A 614 -22.64 -11.62 20.83
CA ALA A 614 -22.85 -10.31 21.45
C ALA A 614 -24.21 -10.23 22.17
N LYS A 615 -25.30 -10.64 21.51
CA LYS A 615 -26.65 -10.67 22.10
C LYS A 615 -26.77 -11.64 23.27
N ALA A 616 -26.10 -12.79 23.24
CA ALA A 616 -26.01 -13.71 24.38
C ALA A 616 -25.21 -13.10 25.54
N LYS A 617 -24.04 -12.52 25.27
CA LYS A 617 -23.18 -11.87 26.28
C LYS A 617 -23.89 -10.71 26.98
N ASN A 618 -24.67 -9.91 26.25
CA ASN A 618 -25.55 -8.87 26.81
C ASN A 618 -26.74 -9.43 27.62
N LYS A 619 -27.21 -10.64 27.32
CA LYS A 619 -28.32 -11.28 28.05
C LYS A 619 -27.86 -11.89 29.38
N ASP A 620 -26.60 -12.29 29.48
CA ASP A 620 -26.00 -12.82 30.72
C ASP A 620 -25.40 -11.72 31.61
N SER A 621 -24.84 -10.64 31.04
CA SER A 621 -24.43 -9.46 31.83
C SER A 621 -25.64 -8.80 32.51
N ALA A 622 -26.77 -8.69 31.79
CA ALA A 622 -28.05 -8.21 32.33
C ALA A 622 -28.63 -9.08 33.46
N LYS A 623 -28.18 -10.34 33.62
CA LYS A 623 -28.57 -11.21 34.75
C LYS A 623 -27.62 -11.10 35.94
N ASN A 624 -26.32 -10.92 35.69
CA ASN A 624 -25.29 -11.01 36.73
C ASN A 624 -24.85 -9.67 37.32
N GLY A 625 -25.25 -8.53 36.74
CA GLY A 625 -25.09 -7.21 37.36
C GLY A 625 -23.63 -6.74 37.52
N VAL A 626 -22.74 -7.19 36.64
CA VAL A 626 -21.33 -6.78 36.60
C VAL A 626 -21.08 -5.94 35.35
N GLU A 627 -20.65 -4.69 35.54
CA GLU A 627 -20.14 -3.85 34.46
C GLU A 627 -18.79 -4.41 33.97
N ALA A 628 -18.80 -5.05 32.80
CA ALA A 628 -17.61 -5.40 32.06
C ALA A 628 -17.29 -4.29 31.05
N THR A 629 -15.99 -4.05 30.78
CA THR A 629 -15.52 -3.03 29.82
C THR A 629 -16.07 -3.29 28.42
N ALA A 630 -17.04 -2.46 27.99
CA ALA A 630 -17.94 -2.74 26.87
C ALA A 630 -17.51 -2.17 25.51
N VAL A 631 -16.32 -1.57 25.40
CA VAL A 631 -15.89 -0.80 24.21
C VAL A 631 -15.73 -1.69 22.97
N ASP A 632 -14.96 -2.77 23.10
CA ASP A 632 -14.56 -3.65 21.98
C ASP A 632 -15.73 -4.41 21.33
N ALA A 633 -16.81 -4.64 22.07
CA ALA A 633 -17.95 -5.45 21.62
C ALA A 633 -19.00 -4.67 20.80
N GLY A 634 -19.03 -3.33 20.91
CA GLY A 634 -19.99 -2.50 20.18
C GLY A 634 -19.60 -2.27 18.71
N ALA A 635 -18.30 -2.17 18.44
CA ALA A 635 -17.77 -1.92 17.10
C ALA A 635 -18.09 -3.07 16.12
N ASP A 636 -17.95 -4.33 16.56
CA ASP A 636 -18.25 -5.53 15.78
C ASP A 636 -19.73 -5.60 15.34
N GLU A 637 -20.67 -5.29 16.26
CA GLU A 637 -22.11 -5.31 15.95
C GLU A 637 -22.51 -4.17 14.99
N LEU A 638 -21.95 -2.97 15.16
CA LEU A 638 -22.16 -1.85 14.23
C LEU A 638 -21.57 -2.14 12.84
N GLY A 639 -20.35 -2.70 12.77
CA GLY A 639 -19.68 -3.06 11.53
C GLY A 639 -20.45 -4.11 10.72
N ALA A 640 -20.98 -5.14 11.39
CA ALA A 640 -21.83 -6.15 10.75
C ALA A 640 -23.12 -5.54 10.18
N VAL A 641 -23.82 -4.69 10.95
CA VAL A 641 -25.06 -4.03 10.50
C VAL A 641 -24.79 -3.10 9.29
N ARG A 642 -23.69 -2.35 9.30
CA ARG A 642 -23.29 -1.49 8.16
C ARG A 642 -23.04 -2.31 6.90
N ASN A 643 -22.33 -3.44 7.00
CA ASN A 643 -22.07 -4.33 5.87
C ASN A 643 -23.36 -4.88 5.24
N VAL A 644 -24.37 -5.23 6.04
CA VAL A 644 -25.67 -5.70 5.54
C VAL A 644 -26.44 -4.57 4.84
N ARG A 645 -26.48 -3.36 5.40
CA ARG A 645 -27.10 -2.19 4.72
C ARG A 645 -26.46 -1.91 3.38
N LEU A 646 -25.13 -1.86 3.35
CA LEU A 646 -24.34 -1.61 2.14
C LEU A 646 -24.52 -2.70 1.08
N ARG A 647 -24.79 -3.95 1.48
CA ARG A 647 -25.16 -5.02 0.53
C ARG A 647 -26.51 -4.77 -0.13
N GLU A 648 -27.55 -4.43 0.62
CA GLU A 648 -28.88 -4.19 0.04
C GLU A 648 -28.90 -2.92 -0.82
N ALA A 649 -28.17 -1.86 -0.42
CA ALA A 649 -27.95 -0.68 -1.25
C ALA A 649 -27.27 -1.03 -2.58
N ARG A 650 -26.22 -1.88 -2.56
CA ARG A 650 -25.54 -2.37 -3.78
C ARG A 650 -26.44 -3.20 -4.70
N LYS A 651 -27.38 -4.00 -4.16
CA LYS A 651 -28.39 -4.70 -4.99
C LYS A 651 -29.36 -3.72 -5.68
N GLN A 652 -29.77 -2.67 -4.97
CA GLN A 652 -30.64 -1.64 -5.53
C GLN A 652 -29.90 -0.86 -6.64
N ALA A 653 -28.67 -0.42 -6.36
CA ALA A 653 -27.77 0.21 -7.33
C ALA A 653 -27.53 -0.67 -8.57
N TRP A 654 -27.29 -1.97 -8.39
CA TRP A 654 -27.17 -2.95 -9.49
C TRP A 654 -28.42 -3.01 -10.37
N GLN A 655 -29.62 -2.97 -9.80
CA GLN A 655 -30.84 -3.01 -10.60
C GLN A 655 -31.05 -1.71 -11.38
N VAL A 656 -30.79 -0.55 -10.78
CA VAL A 656 -30.79 0.75 -11.49
C VAL A 656 -29.77 0.75 -12.62
N TYR A 657 -28.55 0.24 -12.37
CA TYR A 657 -27.52 0.06 -13.40
C TYR A 657 -28.03 -0.77 -14.58
N LEU A 658 -28.63 -1.95 -14.33
CA LEU A 658 -29.15 -2.80 -15.40
C LEU A 658 -30.27 -2.10 -16.22
N ASP A 659 -31.10 -1.27 -15.60
CA ASP A 659 -32.16 -0.55 -16.31
C ASP A 659 -31.61 0.64 -17.13
N VAL A 660 -30.55 1.31 -16.66
CA VAL A 660 -29.81 2.31 -17.44
C VAL A 660 -29.03 1.66 -18.60
N VAL A 661 -28.41 0.49 -18.39
CA VAL A 661 -27.74 -0.31 -19.43
C VAL A 661 -28.70 -0.71 -20.55
N LYS A 662 -29.91 -1.18 -20.20
CA LYS A 662 -30.96 -1.50 -21.20
C LYS A 662 -31.29 -0.29 -22.06
N LYS A 663 -31.44 0.89 -21.44
CA LYS A 663 -31.71 2.14 -22.15
C LYS A 663 -30.56 2.50 -23.09
N ILE A 664 -29.31 2.54 -22.61
CA ILE A 664 -28.14 2.87 -23.44
C ILE A 664 -28.01 1.92 -24.63
N LYS A 665 -28.25 0.61 -24.44
CA LYS A 665 -28.21 -0.38 -25.53
C LYS A 665 -29.35 -0.20 -26.54
N ALA A 666 -30.56 0.16 -26.10
CA ALA A 666 -31.67 0.47 -26.99
C ALA A 666 -31.42 1.76 -27.80
N ASP A 667 -30.94 2.82 -27.15
CA ASP A 667 -30.59 4.09 -27.79
C ASP A 667 -29.46 3.88 -28.82
N SER A 668 -28.41 3.12 -28.45
CA SER A 668 -27.27 2.80 -29.33
C SER A 668 -27.67 1.99 -30.56
N ALA A 669 -28.64 1.07 -30.45
CA ALA A 669 -29.10 0.25 -31.58
C ALA A 669 -29.76 1.06 -32.71
N SER A 670 -30.15 2.32 -32.46
CA SER A 670 -30.65 3.24 -33.48
C SER A 670 -29.55 3.88 -34.35
N THR A 671 -28.29 3.85 -33.90
CA THR A 671 -27.19 4.64 -34.48
C THR A 671 -26.14 3.73 -35.11
N ALA A 672 -26.23 3.53 -36.43
CA ALA A 672 -25.26 2.74 -37.20
C ALA A 672 -23.89 3.43 -37.29
N SER A 673 -23.02 3.19 -36.31
CA SER A 673 -21.64 3.65 -36.30
C SER A 673 -20.74 2.80 -37.20
N THR A 674 -19.97 3.44 -38.08
CA THR A 674 -18.91 2.79 -38.86
C THR A 674 -17.71 2.53 -37.96
N SER A 675 -17.69 1.38 -37.27
CA SER A 675 -16.61 1.04 -36.35
C SER A 675 -15.29 0.75 -37.08
N VAL A 676 -14.19 1.29 -36.56
CA VAL A 676 -12.84 0.86 -36.97
C VAL A 676 -12.60 -0.53 -36.36
N PRO A 677 -12.13 -1.53 -37.14
CA PRO A 677 -11.73 -2.83 -36.58
C PRO A 677 -10.60 -2.65 -35.56
N PRO A 678 -10.57 -3.38 -34.42
CA PRO A 678 -9.53 -3.20 -33.41
C PRO A 678 -8.10 -3.39 -33.93
N GLU A 679 -7.91 -4.30 -34.91
CA GLU A 679 -6.68 -4.52 -35.68
C GLU A 679 -6.16 -3.27 -36.45
N LYS A 680 -6.93 -2.18 -36.45
CA LYS A 680 -6.65 -0.90 -37.14
C LYS A 680 -6.92 0.33 -36.27
N ASP A 681 -7.19 0.16 -34.97
CA ASP A 681 -7.42 1.24 -34.02
C ASP A 681 -6.26 1.33 -33.02
N ILE A 682 -6.15 2.45 -32.31
CA ILE A 682 -5.20 2.62 -31.21
C ILE A 682 -5.89 2.14 -29.92
N LEU A 683 -5.35 1.09 -29.29
CA LEU A 683 -5.96 0.46 -28.13
C LEU A 683 -5.20 0.82 -26.86
N VAL A 684 -5.80 1.65 -26.00
CA VAL A 684 -5.21 2.07 -24.72
C VAL A 684 -5.76 1.18 -23.61
N THR A 685 -4.93 0.30 -23.02
CA THR A 685 -5.32 -0.57 -21.90
C THR A 685 -4.67 -0.11 -20.61
N THR A 686 -5.47 0.41 -19.67
CA THR A 686 -4.98 0.82 -18.35
C THR A 686 -4.88 -0.41 -17.44
N LEU A 687 -3.67 -0.92 -17.23
CA LEU A 687 -3.43 -2.16 -16.49
C LEU A 687 -3.64 -1.93 -14.99
N GLY A 688 -3.06 -0.85 -14.46
CA GLY A 688 -3.20 -0.39 -13.08
C GLY A 688 -3.42 1.12 -13.03
N THR A 689 -4.18 1.59 -12.04
CA THR A 689 -4.87 2.89 -12.09
C THR A 689 -4.88 3.70 -10.80
N GLY A 690 -4.17 3.25 -9.77
CA GLY A 690 -4.14 3.89 -8.45
C GLY A 690 -2.74 4.35 -8.03
N SER A 691 -2.72 5.24 -7.04
CA SER A 691 -1.52 5.95 -6.56
C SER A 691 -0.90 5.35 -5.29
N ALA A 692 0.43 5.51 -5.16
CA ALA A 692 1.33 5.26 -4.03
C ALA A 692 1.48 3.80 -3.54
N ALA A 693 0.39 3.02 -3.52
CA ALA A 693 0.41 1.64 -3.06
C ALA A 693 -0.75 0.84 -3.67
N PRO A 694 -0.60 -0.47 -3.93
CA PRO A 694 -1.65 -1.29 -4.54
C PRO A 694 -2.76 -1.64 -3.54
N SER A 695 -4.02 -1.38 -3.91
CA SER A 695 -5.20 -1.64 -3.07
C SER A 695 -6.00 -2.88 -3.51
N LYS A 696 -7.05 -3.18 -2.73
CA LYS A 696 -8.04 -4.24 -3.00
C LYS A 696 -8.71 -4.12 -4.38
N TYR A 697 -8.76 -2.91 -4.97
CA TYR A 697 -9.51 -2.64 -6.19
C TYR A 697 -8.63 -2.11 -7.33
N ARG A 698 -7.67 -1.22 -7.02
CA ARG A 698 -6.77 -0.58 -8.00
C ARG A 698 -5.31 -0.92 -7.72
N ASN A 699 -4.59 -1.38 -8.72
CA ASN A 699 -3.15 -1.57 -8.68
C ASN A 699 -2.41 -0.24 -8.83
N VAL A 700 -1.11 -0.22 -8.53
CA VAL A 700 -0.20 0.86 -8.94
C VAL A 700 -0.10 0.98 -10.47
N ILE A 701 0.27 2.14 -10.96
CA ILE A 701 0.03 2.56 -12.35
C ILE A 701 0.84 1.80 -13.40
N SER A 702 0.15 1.49 -14.51
CA SER A 702 0.78 1.17 -15.80
C SER A 702 -0.28 1.24 -16.92
N THR A 703 0.07 1.81 -18.08
CA THR A 703 -0.83 1.92 -19.24
C THR A 703 -0.15 1.40 -20.50
N LEU A 704 -0.79 0.43 -21.16
CA LEU A 704 -0.36 -0.13 -22.44
C LEU A 704 -1.05 0.62 -23.60
N ILE A 705 -0.32 0.90 -24.67
CA ILE A 705 -0.86 1.40 -25.94
C ILE A 705 -0.43 0.42 -27.03
N GLN A 706 -1.38 -0.37 -27.54
CA GLN A 706 -1.19 -1.21 -28.73
C GLN A 706 -1.51 -0.37 -29.97
N THR A 707 -0.67 -0.44 -31.01
CA THR A 707 -0.86 0.31 -32.27
C THR A 707 -0.70 -0.61 -33.49
N PRO A 708 -1.36 -0.34 -34.63
CA PRO A 708 -1.25 -1.19 -35.82
C PRO A 708 0.13 -1.17 -36.52
N SER A 709 0.97 -0.16 -36.25
CA SER A 709 2.18 0.12 -37.04
C SER A 709 3.42 0.47 -36.20
N SER A 710 3.26 1.22 -35.10
CA SER A 710 4.35 1.58 -34.19
C SER A 710 4.77 0.46 -33.23
N GLY A 711 4.06 -0.69 -33.25
CA GLY A 711 4.18 -1.74 -32.25
C GLY A 711 3.49 -1.35 -30.95
N THR A 712 3.95 -1.92 -29.83
CA THR A 712 3.38 -1.65 -28.51
C THR A 712 4.24 -0.67 -27.71
N ILE A 713 3.58 0.24 -26.98
CA ILE A 713 4.19 1.23 -26.09
C ILE A 713 3.65 1.00 -24.67
N LEU A 714 4.51 1.07 -23.65
CA LEU A 714 4.13 0.99 -22.24
C LEU A 714 4.50 2.29 -21.52
N LEU A 715 3.56 2.85 -20.76
CA LEU A 715 3.69 4.07 -19.98
C LEU A 715 3.59 3.73 -18.49
N ASP A 716 4.71 3.87 -17.80
CA ASP A 716 4.96 3.43 -16.42
C ASP A 716 4.71 1.92 -16.18
N ALA A 717 5.36 1.38 -15.14
CA ALA A 717 5.43 -0.04 -14.85
C ALA A 717 5.56 -0.31 -13.34
N GLY A 718 4.53 0.00 -12.56
CA GLY A 718 4.47 -0.33 -11.14
C GLY A 718 4.50 -1.84 -10.82
N GLU A 719 4.61 -2.17 -9.53
CA GLU A 719 4.52 -3.55 -8.99
C GLU A 719 3.33 -4.32 -9.62
N SER A 720 3.52 -5.58 -10.00
CA SER A 720 2.52 -6.46 -10.65
C SER A 720 2.11 -6.11 -12.08
N THR A 721 2.79 -5.17 -12.77
CA THR A 721 2.48 -4.83 -14.19
C THR A 721 2.51 -6.04 -15.12
N TYR A 722 3.54 -6.89 -15.05
CA TYR A 722 3.58 -8.13 -15.85
C TYR A 722 2.48 -9.12 -15.46
N GLY A 723 2.14 -9.21 -14.18
CA GLY A 723 1.02 -10.03 -13.70
C GLY A 723 -0.33 -9.56 -14.27
N LEU A 724 -0.53 -8.25 -14.37
CA LEU A 724 -1.72 -7.64 -14.97
C LEU A 724 -1.77 -7.86 -16.49
N LEU A 725 -0.64 -7.76 -17.20
CA LEU A 725 -0.55 -8.18 -18.61
C LEU A 725 -0.97 -9.65 -18.78
N ARG A 726 -0.38 -10.57 -18.00
CA ARG A 726 -0.65 -12.01 -18.06
C ARG A 726 -2.06 -12.38 -17.56
N ARG A 727 -2.69 -11.56 -16.73
CA ARG A 727 -4.09 -11.70 -16.29
C ARG A 727 -5.10 -11.13 -17.29
N LYS A 728 -4.76 -10.04 -18.00
CA LYS A 728 -5.59 -9.47 -19.07
C LYS A 728 -5.51 -10.34 -20.33
N PHE A 729 -4.31 -10.60 -20.84
CA PHE A 729 -4.09 -11.17 -22.17
C PHE A 729 -3.92 -12.69 -22.18
N GLY A 730 -3.50 -13.28 -21.05
CA GLY A 730 -3.05 -14.67 -21.00
C GLY A 730 -1.69 -14.86 -21.69
N CYS A 731 -1.17 -16.09 -21.65
CA CYS A 731 0.03 -16.51 -22.37
C CYS A 731 -0.23 -17.89 -23.03
N ARG A 732 0.11 -18.05 -24.32
CA ARG A 732 -0.03 -19.35 -25.01
C ARG A 732 1.11 -20.31 -24.66
N ARG A 733 2.34 -19.80 -24.44
CA ARG A 733 3.55 -20.58 -24.08
C ARG A 733 3.37 -21.41 -22.80
N ASP A 734 2.62 -20.90 -21.82
CA ASP A 734 2.31 -21.60 -20.57
C ASP A 734 0.87 -22.14 -20.48
N GLY A 735 0.07 -21.97 -21.53
CA GLY A 735 -1.31 -22.45 -21.59
C GLY A 735 -2.32 -21.69 -20.71
N THR A 736 -1.99 -20.49 -20.20
CA THR A 736 -2.95 -19.63 -19.47
C THR A 736 -3.89 -18.84 -20.37
N ALA A 737 -3.58 -18.68 -21.66
CA ALA A 737 -4.50 -18.12 -22.64
C ALA A 737 -5.52 -19.18 -23.10
N ALA A 738 -6.78 -19.04 -22.67
CA ALA A 738 -7.90 -19.79 -23.25
C ALA A 738 -8.44 -19.05 -24.49
N GLU A 739 -8.69 -17.76 -24.34
CA GLU A 739 -8.95 -16.79 -25.41
C GLU A 739 -8.18 -15.51 -25.06
N SER A 740 -7.51 -14.83 -25.99
CA SER A 740 -6.82 -13.58 -25.62
C SER A 740 -7.83 -12.54 -25.12
N GLY A 741 -7.55 -11.92 -23.98
CA GLY A 741 -8.31 -10.77 -23.49
C GLY A 741 -7.96 -9.44 -24.17
N SER A 742 -7.13 -9.45 -25.23
CA SER A 742 -7.03 -8.31 -26.15
C SER A 742 -8.24 -8.27 -27.09
N LEU A 743 -8.29 -7.20 -27.89
CA LEU A 743 -9.22 -7.02 -29.02
C LEU A 743 -8.57 -7.38 -30.37
N VAL A 744 -7.25 -7.63 -30.38
CA VAL A 744 -6.47 -8.19 -31.49
C VAL A 744 -5.94 -9.58 -31.10
N SER A 745 -5.44 -10.38 -32.05
CA SER A 745 -5.07 -11.79 -31.80
C SER A 745 -3.71 -12.01 -31.09
N GLN A 746 -3.38 -11.20 -30.08
CA GLN A 746 -2.08 -11.18 -29.38
C GLN A 746 -2.18 -11.71 -27.93
N ASP A 747 -1.17 -12.42 -27.44
CA ASP A 747 -1.01 -12.73 -26.01
C ASP A 747 0.08 -11.85 -25.33
N VAL A 748 0.40 -12.10 -24.06
CA VAL A 748 1.46 -11.34 -23.37
C VAL A 748 2.85 -11.52 -23.99
N ASP A 749 3.17 -12.68 -24.56
CA ASP A 749 4.48 -12.91 -25.18
C ASP A 749 4.59 -12.12 -26.49
N ASP A 750 3.50 -12.03 -27.25
CA ASP A 750 3.41 -11.19 -28.45
C ASP A 750 3.54 -9.71 -28.09
N ILE A 751 2.78 -9.23 -27.10
CA ILE A 751 2.85 -7.86 -26.59
C ILE A 751 4.27 -7.50 -26.13
N MET A 752 4.95 -8.40 -25.43
CA MET A 752 6.34 -8.20 -24.99
C MET A 752 7.33 -8.27 -26.16
N ARG A 753 7.14 -9.13 -27.17
CA ARG A 753 7.91 -9.13 -28.44
C ARG A 753 7.69 -7.87 -29.27
N GLU A 754 6.48 -7.30 -29.23
CA GLU A 754 6.08 -6.14 -30.00
C GLU A 754 6.35 -4.79 -29.31
N MET A 755 6.69 -4.81 -28.02
CA MET A 755 7.05 -3.60 -27.29
C MET A 755 8.28 -2.93 -27.92
N ARG A 756 8.16 -1.64 -28.26
CA ARG A 756 9.21 -0.78 -28.83
C ARG A 756 9.65 0.32 -27.89
N VAL A 757 8.72 0.89 -27.13
CA VAL A 757 9.00 1.96 -26.17
C VAL A 757 8.43 1.57 -24.81
N LEU A 758 9.26 1.69 -23.78
CA LEU A 758 8.84 1.68 -22.38
C LEU A 758 9.25 3.02 -21.80
N PHE A 759 8.28 3.87 -21.44
CA PHE A 759 8.52 5.16 -20.82
C PHE A 759 8.29 5.11 -19.32
N ILE A 760 9.19 5.74 -18.56
CA ILE A 760 9.10 5.93 -17.12
C ILE A 760 9.13 7.44 -16.80
N SER A 761 8.04 7.93 -16.23
CA SER A 761 7.84 9.34 -15.91
C SER A 761 8.84 9.87 -14.87
N HIS A 762 9.07 9.12 -13.79
CA HIS A 762 9.96 9.50 -12.68
C HIS A 762 10.33 8.29 -11.77
N ILE A 763 11.01 8.56 -10.65
CA ILE A 763 11.63 7.54 -9.77
C ILE A 763 10.75 7.10 -8.58
N HIS A 764 9.44 7.37 -8.59
CA HIS A 764 8.56 6.85 -7.52
C HIS A 764 8.20 5.38 -7.75
N ALA A 765 8.23 4.62 -6.65
CA ALA A 765 8.21 3.16 -6.61
C ALA A 765 7.03 2.53 -7.38
N ASP A 766 5.87 3.16 -7.29
CA ASP A 766 4.61 2.80 -7.94
C ASP A 766 4.59 3.01 -9.47
N HIS A 767 5.61 3.68 -10.04
CA HIS A 767 5.74 3.93 -11.47
C HIS A 767 6.78 3.03 -12.17
N HIS A 768 7.65 2.31 -11.44
CA HIS A 768 8.77 1.59 -12.08
C HIS A 768 9.15 0.22 -11.47
N ILE A 769 8.65 -0.18 -10.29
CA ILE A 769 9.13 -1.42 -9.63
C ILE A 769 8.91 -2.68 -10.47
N GLY A 770 7.83 -2.76 -11.26
CA GLY A 770 7.54 -3.91 -12.13
C GLY A 770 8.49 -4.06 -13.34
N LEU A 771 9.38 -3.09 -13.60
CA LEU A 771 10.37 -3.16 -14.69
C LEU A 771 11.24 -4.40 -14.61
N ILE A 772 11.72 -4.77 -13.41
CA ILE A 772 12.63 -5.91 -13.26
C ILE A 772 11.93 -7.20 -13.73
N ARG A 773 10.67 -7.42 -13.34
CA ARG A 773 9.91 -8.59 -13.82
C ARG A 773 9.63 -8.54 -15.32
N LEU A 774 9.30 -7.36 -15.87
CA LEU A 774 9.07 -7.20 -17.31
C LEU A 774 10.31 -7.56 -18.14
N LEU A 775 11.49 -7.07 -17.73
CA LEU A 775 12.77 -7.35 -18.41
C LEU A 775 13.14 -8.84 -18.30
N LEU A 776 13.05 -9.41 -17.09
CA LEU A 776 13.30 -10.84 -16.86
C LEU A 776 12.42 -11.75 -17.71
N GLU A 777 11.14 -11.44 -17.86
CA GLU A 777 10.22 -12.27 -18.63
C GLU A 777 10.33 -12.00 -20.15
N ARG A 778 10.73 -10.79 -20.57
CA ARG A 778 11.10 -10.49 -21.97
C ARG A 778 12.32 -11.29 -22.40
N ARG A 779 13.35 -11.37 -21.56
CA ARG A 779 14.61 -12.06 -21.87
C ARG A 779 14.44 -13.57 -22.10
N LYS A 780 13.38 -14.16 -21.56
CA LYS A 780 12.96 -15.57 -21.70
C LYS A 780 12.11 -15.85 -22.96
N LEU A 781 11.85 -14.85 -23.80
CA LEU A 781 11.06 -15.02 -25.01
C LEU A 781 11.88 -15.72 -26.10
N GLU A 782 11.38 -16.86 -26.57
CA GLU A 782 11.84 -17.52 -27.79
C GLU A 782 10.63 -17.74 -28.73
N PRO A 783 10.70 -17.34 -30.01
CA PRO A 783 11.79 -16.56 -30.62
C PRO A 783 11.91 -15.18 -29.97
N ARG A 784 13.14 -14.66 -29.96
CA ARG A 784 13.49 -13.36 -29.38
C ARG A 784 12.84 -12.20 -30.14
N PRO A 785 12.70 -11.02 -29.51
CA PRO A 785 12.25 -9.81 -30.20
C PRO A 785 13.19 -9.43 -31.36
N GLU A 786 12.63 -9.22 -32.56
CA GLU A 786 13.40 -8.81 -33.75
C GLU A 786 13.88 -7.35 -33.71
N LYS A 787 13.26 -6.52 -32.87
CA LYS A 787 13.54 -5.09 -32.71
C LYS A 787 13.78 -4.77 -31.23
N PRO A 788 14.73 -3.87 -30.91
CA PRO A 788 15.06 -3.54 -29.53
C PRO A 788 13.93 -2.82 -28.80
N LEU A 789 14.01 -2.84 -27.48
CA LEU A 789 13.19 -2.05 -26.57
C LEU A 789 13.92 -0.76 -26.17
N TYR A 790 13.36 0.39 -26.51
CA TYR A 790 13.86 1.67 -26.01
C TYR A 790 13.25 1.93 -24.63
N LEU A 791 14.08 1.79 -23.57
CA LEU A 791 13.72 2.09 -22.19
C LEU A 791 14.05 3.54 -21.87
N ILE A 792 13.03 4.38 -22.05
CA ILE A 792 13.05 5.82 -21.84
C ILE A 792 12.78 6.08 -20.34
N GLY A 793 13.72 6.69 -19.63
CA GLY A 793 13.59 6.93 -18.18
C GLY A 793 14.63 7.88 -17.61
N THR A 794 14.59 8.12 -16.30
CA THR A 794 15.60 8.94 -15.61
C THR A 794 16.89 8.16 -15.37
N GLY A 795 18.02 8.85 -15.20
CA GLY A 795 19.28 8.20 -14.85
C GLY A 795 19.23 7.44 -13.51
N PHE A 796 18.30 7.79 -12.61
CA PHE A 796 18.07 7.03 -11.38
C PHE A 796 17.44 5.65 -11.64
N VAL A 797 16.56 5.56 -12.64
CA VAL A 797 15.95 4.30 -13.08
C VAL A 797 17.00 3.41 -13.73
N HIS A 798 17.79 3.96 -14.66
CA HIS A 798 18.88 3.21 -15.31
C HIS A 798 19.92 2.73 -14.30
N ASN A 799 20.36 3.57 -13.37
CA ASN A 799 21.37 3.19 -12.38
C ASN A 799 20.93 2.04 -11.48
N TYR A 800 19.68 2.03 -10.95
CA TYR A 800 19.26 0.91 -10.09
C TYR A 800 19.10 -0.40 -10.89
N LEU A 801 18.74 -0.32 -12.18
CA LEU A 801 18.66 -1.48 -13.07
C LEU A 801 20.04 -2.03 -13.40
N GLU A 802 21.02 -1.18 -13.75
CA GLU A 802 22.42 -1.58 -13.97
C GLU A 802 23.07 -2.21 -12.73
N GLU A 803 22.68 -1.77 -11.54
CA GLU A 803 23.08 -2.37 -10.27
C GLU A 803 22.37 -3.71 -10.01
N TYR A 804 21.06 -3.80 -10.22
CA TYR A 804 20.30 -5.05 -9.99
C TYR A 804 20.70 -6.15 -10.99
N GLU A 805 21.06 -5.77 -12.22
CA GLU A 805 21.69 -6.61 -13.25
C GLU A 805 22.93 -7.37 -12.71
N GLN A 806 23.63 -6.85 -11.70
CA GLN A 806 24.76 -7.55 -11.04
C GLN A 806 24.33 -8.70 -10.11
N ILE A 807 23.05 -8.78 -9.74
CA ILE A 807 22.46 -9.85 -8.90
C ILE A 807 21.63 -10.82 -9.75
N GLU A 808 20.89 -10.31 -10.73
CA GLU A 808 20.01 -11.09 -11.58
C GLU A 808 20.01 -10.52 -13.01
N LYS A 809 20.30 -11.37 -14.01
CA LYS A 809 20.53 -11.02 -15.41
C LYS A 809 19.24 -10.55 -16.11
N LEU A 810 19.01 -9.22 -16.14
CA LEU A 810 17.85 -8.59 -16.78
C LEU A 810 17.97 -8.55 -18.31
N GLY A 811 19.19 -8.39 -18.82
CA GLY A 811 19.47 -8.30 -20.27
C GLY A 811 19.64 -6.88 -20.81
N LEU A 812 20.07 -5.94 -19.96
CA LEU A 812 20.28 -4.53 -20.36
C LEU A 812 21.33 -4.34 -21.46
N ASP A 813 22.17 -5.35 -21.69
CA ASP A 813 23.23 -5.44 -22.69
C ASP A 813 22.85 -6.30 -23.91
N GLU A 814 21.58 -6.72 -24.02
CA GLU A 814 21.11 -7.62 -25.09
C GLU A 814 20.25 -6.90 -26.14
N ASP A 815 18.96 -6.69 -25.89
CA ASP A 815 18.00 -6.06 -26.82
C ASP A 815 17.34 -4.79 -26.26
N VAL A 816 17.89 -4.25 -25.17
CA VAL A 816 17.40 -3.04 -24.50
C VAL A 816 18.33 -1.86 -24.82
N VAL A 817 17.75 -0.71 -25.13
CA VAL A 817 18.47 0.56 -25.36
C VAL A 817 18.00 1.58 -24.34
N LEU A 818 18.91 2.02 -23.47
CA LEU A 818 18.62 3.02 -22.44
C LEU A 818 18.61 4.43 -23.05
N VAL A 819 17.57 5.21 -22.76
CA VAL A 819 17.39 6.59 -23.27
C VAL A 819 16.97 7.50 -22.12
N LEU A 820 17.74 8.55 -21.86
CA LEU A 820 17.43 9.48 -20.77
C LEU A 820 16.23 10.38 -21.12
N ASN A 821 15.35 10.65 -20.15
CA ASN A 821 14.22 11.55 -20.33
C ASN A 821 14.66 12.95 -20.80
N ASP A 822 15.79 13.47 -20.30
CA ASP A 822 16.37 14.75 -20.74
C ASP A 822 16.84 14.77 -22.21
N HIS A 823 17.05 13.61 -22.83
CA HIS A 823 17.40 13.55 -24.25
C HIS A 823 16.20 13.88 -25.15
N LEU A 824 14.97 13.80 -24.65
CA LEU A 824 13.76 14.03 -25.47
C LEU A 824 13.10 15.39 -25.17
N ASP A 825 13.78 16.24 -24.39
CA ASP A 825 13.27 17.50 -23.82
C ASP A 825 12.77 18.46 -24.91
N HIS A 826 11.46 18.70 -24.89
CA HIS A 826 10.71 19.58 -25.79
C HIS A 826 11.30 21.00 -25.89
N ALA A 827 11.80 21.57 -24.79
CA ALA A 827 12.32 22.94 -24.76
C ALA A 827 13.73 23.03 -25.36
N THR A 828 14.52 21.94 -25.33
CA THR A 828 15.87 21.91 -25.93
C THR A 828 15.88 21.73 -27.45
N GLY A 829 14.75 21.33 -28.05
CA GLY A 829 14.50 21.51 -29.49
C GLY A 829 15.41 20.71 -30.43
N VAL A 830 15.70 19.45 -30.12
CA VAL A 830 16.48 18.58 -31.03
C VAL A 830 15.65 18.06 -32.22
N ASP A 831 14.33 18.25 -32.17
CA ASP A 831 13.45 18.17 -33.33
C ASP A 831 12.90 19.57 -33.66
N PRO A 832 13.56 20.33 -34.55
CA PRO A 832 13.06 21.64 -34.95
C PRO A 832 11.80 21.46 -35.80
N ASN A 833 10.68 21.99 -35.31
CA ASN A 833 9.43 22.07 -36.06
C ASN A 833 9.70 22.59 -37.49
N PRO A 834 9.38 21.83 -38.56
CA PRO A 834 9.79 22.18 -39.93
C PRO A 834 9.20 23.50 -40.44
N ASP A 835 8.10 23.98 -39.87
CA ASP A 835 7.48 25.27 -40.22
C ASP A 835 8.02 26.46 -39.38
N ALA A 836 8.91 26.22 -38.40
CA ALA A 836 9.41 27.25 -37.49
C ALA A 836 10.57 28.07 -38.09
N GLY A 837 10.24 28.99 -38.99
CA GLY A 837 11.19 29.95 -39.56
C GLY A 837 11.85 30.86 -38.51
N ALA A 838 13.18 30.72 -38.37
CA ALA A 838 14.13 31.59 -37.68
C ALA A 838 14.04 31.73 -36.13
N SER A 839 15.07 31.22 -35.43
CA SER A 839 16.12 32.09 -34.82
C SER A 839 17.14 31.27 -34.00
N LEU A 840 18.39 31.14 -34.48
CA LEU A 840 19.49 30.65 -33.64
C LEU A 840 20.00 31.79 -32.75
N ASN A 841 19.45 31.96 -31.54
CA ASN A 841 19.97 32.91 -30.55
C ASN A 841 19.62 32.57 -29.09
N THR A 842 19.81 31.30 -28.68
CA THR A 842 19.70 30.89 -27.26
C THR A 842 20.93 30.11 -26.81
N THR A 843 22.06 30.81 -26.63
CA THR A 843 23.24 30.23 -25.97
C THR A 843 23.03 30.18 -24.45
N THR A 844 22.51 29.07 -23.94
CA THR A 844 22.60 28.76 -22.51
C THR A 844 24.03 28.35 -22.13
N SER A 845 24.48 28.78 -20.95
CA SER A 845 25.91 28.81 -20.60
C SER A 845 26.46 27.46 -20.13
N ALA A 846 26.77 26.55 -21.06
CA ALA A 846 27.58 25.37 -20.77
C ALA A 846 28.96 25.78 -20.20
N ASN A 847 29.32 25.24 -19.03
CA ASN A 847 30.51 25.67 -18.28
C ASN A 847 31.81 25.44 -19.06
N ALA A 848 32.70 26.44 -19.01
CA ALA A 848 34.04 26.36 -19.57
C ALA A 848 34.96 25.48 -18.71
N ASN A 849 34.88 24.16 -18.86
CA ASN A 849 35.83 23.20 -18.28
C ASN A 849 35.96 21.90 -19.10
N GLY A 850 36.89 21.89 -20.06
CA GLY A 850 37.57 20.69 -20.60
C GLY A 850 36.79 19.67 -21.45
N ASN A 851 35.54 19.33 -21.13
CA ASN A 851 34.93 18.07 -21.57
C ASN A 851 34.03 18.17 -22.83
N SER A 852 34.42 19.03 -23.79
CA SER A 852 33.63 19.27 -25.02
C SER A 852 33.44 18.01 -25.89
N ARG A 853 34.39 17.07 -25.87
CA ARG A 853 34.29 15.79 -26.59
C ARG A 853 33.19 14.88 -26.04
N GLY A 854 33.10 14.72 -24.72
CA GLY A 854 32.06 13.89 -24.10
C GLY A 854 30.66 14.43 -24.38
N TYR A 855 30.46 15.75 -24.27
CA TYR A 855 29.18 16.39 -24.61
C TYR A 855 28.81 16.23 -26.09
N GLN A 856 29.78 16.36 -27.01
CA GLN A 856 29.54 16.11 -28.44
C GLN A 856 29.26 14.65 -28.78
N GLN A 857 29.81 13.69 -28.01
CA GLN A 857 29.52 12.27 -28.16
C GLN A 857 28.10 11.95 -27.67
N ALA A 858 27.76 12.31 -26.44
CA ALA A 858 26.43 12.06 -25.87
C ALA A 858 25.30 12.66 -26.73
N ARG A 859 25.52 13.86 -27.29
CA ARG A 859 24.56 14.49 -28.21
C ARG A 859 24.37 13.72 -29.53
N ARG A 860 25.41 13.06 -30.05
CA ARG A 860 25.31 12.21 -31.26
C ARG A 860 24.58 10.91 -30.97
N GLU A 861 24.90 10.27 -29.85
CA GLU A 861 24.26 9.04 -29.39
C GLU A 861 22.76 9.28 -29.14
N HIS A 862 22.41 10.39 -28.48
CA HIS A 862 21.01 10.84 -28.36
C HIS A 862 20.32 11.01 -29.72
N VAL A 863 20.88 11.77 -30.66
CA VAL A 863 20.24 12.00 -31.97
C VAL A 863 20.03 10.67 -32.70
N SER A 864 21.03 9.79 -32.67
CA SER A 864 20.94 8.43 -33.22
C SER A 864 19.83 7.60 -32.56
N HIS A 865 19.63 7.70 -31.24
CA HIS A 865 18.53 7.01 -30.54
C HIS A 865 17.17 7.59 -30.92
N MET A 866 17.03 8.92 -31.03
CA MET A 866 15.78 9.57 -31.45
C MET A 866 15.41 9.17 -32.89
N GLU A 867 16.35 9.25 -33.83
CA GLU A 867 16.16 8.85 -35.23
C GLU A 867 15.78 7.37 -35.33
N ALA A 868 16.45 6.49 -34.58
CA ALA A 868 16.16 5.06 -34.57
C ALA A 868 14.79 4.73 -33.94
N ILE A 869 14.36 5.43 -32.89
CA ILE A 869 12.98 5.31 -32.36
C ILE A 869 11.97 5.72 -33.43
N LYS A 870 12.12 6.92 -34.02
CA LYS A 870 11.22 7.42 -35.07
C LYS A 870 11.15 6.45 -36.26
N GLN A 871 12.27 5.90 -36.71
CA GLN A 871 12.34 4.91 -37.78
C GLN A 871 11.65 3.58 -37.41
N VAL A 872 11.81 3.11 -36.18
CA VAL A 872 11.23 1.84 -35.70
C VAL A 872 9.72 1.92 -35.49
N THR A 873 9.21 3.11 -35.15
CA THR A 873 7.82 3.35 -34.72
C THR A 873 6.96 4.13 -35.72
N GLY A 874 7.53 4.83 -36.70
CA GLY A 874 6.77 5.75 -37.56
C GLY A 874 6.34 7.06 -36.88
N LEU A 875 6.77 7.32 -35.64
CA LEU A 875 6.49 8.56 -34.92
C LEU A 875 7.14 9.77 -35.60
N SER A 876 6.37 10.84 -35.79
CA SER A 876 6.90 12.13 -36.21
C SER A 876 7.54 12.86 -35.03
N HIS A 877 6.92 12.76 -33.85
CA HIS A 877 7.38 13.40 -32.61
C HIS A 877 7.39 12.39 -31.46
N ILE A 878 8.46 12.41 -30.67
CA ILE A 878 8.55 11.77 -29.36
C ILE A 878 9.33 12.71 -28.44
N HIS A 879 8.61 13.36 -27.52
CA HIS A 879 9.19 14.37 -26.62
C HIS A 879 8.81 14.12 -25.18
N THR A 880 9.73 14.45 -24.28
CA THR A 880 9.40 14.68 -22.87
C THR A 880 9.08 16.15 -22.66
N ALA A 881 8.17 16.41 -21.73
CA ALA A 881 7.97 17.72 -21.14
C ALA A 881 8.32 17.60 -19.65
N ARG A 882 9.04 18.57 -19.09
CA ARG A 882 9.30 18.65 -17.64
C ARG A 882 7.98 18.97 -16.92
N VAL A 883 7.72 18.26 -15.83
CA VAL A 883 6.47 18.39 -15.06
C VAL A 883 6.76 18.62 -13.58
N VAL A 884 5.78 19.18 -12.87
CA VAL A 884 5.96 19.79 -11.55
C VAL A 884 5.46 18.84 -10.46
N HIS A 885 6.36 17.96 -10.02
CA HIS A 885 6.10 16.97 -8.97
C HIS A 885 7.13 17.05 -7.84
N ARG A 886 7.10 16.08 -6.92
CA ARG A 886 8.09 15.88 -5.85
C ARG A 886 9.37 15.27 -6.43
N GLY A 887 10.52 15.77 -5.97
CA GLY A 887 11.84 15.41 -6.49
C GLY A 887 12.17 16.09 -7.82
N SER A 888 13.47 16.15 -8.14
CA SER A 888 13.95 16.62 -9.44
C SER A 888 13.82 15.51 -10.51
N HIS A 889 13.73 15.90 -11.78
CA HIS A 889 13.67 14.97 -12.94
C HIS A 889 12.35 14.17 -13.04
N CYS A 890 11.20 14.86 -13.06
CA CYS A 890 9.89 14.29 -13.39
C CYS A 890 9.41 14.76 -14.78
N TYR A 891 8.85 13.84 -15.59
CA TYR A 891 8.50 14.11 -16.99
C TYR A 891 7.15 13.51 -17.41
N GLY A 892 6.43 14.27 -18.23
CA GLY A 892 5.38 13.74 -19.11
C GLY A 892 5.95 13.39 -20.49
N LEU A 893 5.17 12.68 -21.31
CA LEU A 893 5.54 12.22 -22.65
C LEU A 893 4.51 12.71 -23.68
N VAL A 894 4.97 13.15 -24.85
CA VAL A 894 4.11 13.50 -26.00
C VAL A 894 4.56 12.73 -27.23
N LEU A 895 3.61 11.99 -27.81
CA LEU A 895 3.76 11.17 -29.00
C LEU A 895 2.87 11.72 -30.11
N ARG A 896 3.41 11.90 -31.32
CA ARG A 896 2.63 12.14 -32.55
C ARG A 896 3.11 11.21 -33.64
N HIS A 897 2.19 10.56 -34.34
CA HIS A 897 2.54 9.71 -35.49
C HIS A 897 2.80 10.54 -36.77
N THR A 898 3.38 9.95 -37.82
CA THR A 898 3.72 10.68 -39.06
C THR A 898 2.60 10.69 -40.11
N THR A 899 1.87 9.58 -40.24
CA THR A 899 0.90 9.37 -41.35
C THR A 899 -0.52 9.08 -40.85
N GLU A 900 -0.65 8.19 -39.87
CA GLU A 900 -1.91 7.96 -39.14
C GLU A 900 -2.27 9.15 -38.24
N ASP A 901 -3.58 9.44 -38.12
CA ASP A 901 -4.13 10.61 -37.41
C ASP A 901 -4.25 10.41 -35.88
N TRP A 902 -3.16 9.96 -35.23
CA TRP A 902 -3.12 9.75 -33.78
C TRP A 902 -1.97 10.48 -33.06
N SER A 903 -2.24 10.90 -31.83
CA SER A 903 -1.27 11.49 -30.92
C SER A 903 -1.73 11.36 -29.47
N VAL A 904 -0.78 11.11 -28.56
CA VAL A 904 -1.04 10.90 -27.13
C VAL A 904 -0.12 11.80 -26.31
N ALA A 905 -0.68 12.51 -25.34
CA ALA A 905 0.06 13.13 -24.25
C ALA A 905 -0.16 12.34 -22.96
N TYR A 906 0.88 12.12 -22.17
CA TYR A 906 0.84 11.48 -20.86
C TYR A 906 1.51 12.40 -19.83
N SER A 907 0.88 12.63 -18.69
CA SER A 907 1.38 13.59 -17.70
C SER A 907 2.55 13.10 -16.85
N GLY A 908 2.63 11.78 -16.59
CA GLY A 908 3.26 11.31 -15.35
C GLY A 908 2.52 11.88 -14.13
N ASP A 909 3.17 11.94 -12.98
CA ASP A 909 2.66 12.66 -11.81
C ASP A 909 3.01 14.14 -11.88
N THR A 910 2.05 15.03 -11.59
CA THR A 910 2.29 16.49 -11.67
C THR A 910 1.17 17.36 -11.13
N ARG A 911 1.55 18.51 -10.55
CA ARG A 911 0.71 19.74 -10.56
C ARG A 911 0.45 20.21 -11.99
N PRO A 912 -0.58 21.03 -12.28
CA PRO A 912 -0.81 21.56 -13.63
C PRO A 912 0.45 22.22 -14.24
N ALA A 913 0.98 21.64 -15.32
CA ALA A 913 2.28 21.99 -15.89
C ALA A 913 2.15 22.69 -17.26
N PRO A 914 2.51 23.99 -17.38
CA PRO A 914 2.39 24.73 -18.65
C PRO A 914 3.21 24.15 -19.80
N GLU A 915 4.35 23.49 -19.52
CA GLU A 915 5.19 22.88 -20.54
C GLU A 915 4.51 21.65 -21.18
N LEU A 916 3.85 20.82 -20.38
CA LEU A 916 3.04 19.70 -20.87
C LEU A 916 1.88 20.19 -21.75
N ILE A 917 1.19 21.26 -21.33
CA ILE A 917 0.12 21.92 -22.11
C ILE A 917 0.65 22.40 -23.48
N ALA A 918 1.84 23.03 -23.50
CA ALA A 918 2.47 23.51 -24.73
C ALA A 918 2.88 22.35 -25.66
N ALA A 919 3.60 21.36 -25.14
CA ALA A 919 4.09 20.21 -25.90
C ALA A 919 2.95 19.34 -26.44
N GLY A 920 1.96 19.03 -25.58
CA GLY A 920 0.81 18.16 -25.85
C GLY A 920 -0.32 18.82 -26.66
N LYS A 921 -0.19 20.10 -27.02
CA LYS A 921 -1.24 20.90 -27.65
C LYS A 921 -1.91 20.19 -28.83
N GLY A 922 -3.24 20.12 -28.80
CA GLY A 922 -4.07 19.50 -29.84
C GLY A 922 -3.94 17.98 -29.97
N CYS A 923 -3.46 17.27 -28.94
CA CYS A 923 -3.37 15.81 -28.98
C CYS A 923 -4.73 15.11 -29.10
N LYS A 924 -4.74 13.90 -29.67
CA LYS A 924 -5.99 13.10 -29.82
C LYS A 924 -6.45 12.50 -28.50
N LEU A 925 -5.53 12.22 -27.58
CA LEU A 925 -5.79 11.77 -26.23
C LEU A 925 -4.78 12.37 -25.26
N LEU A 926 -5.27 13.00 -24.20
CA LEU A 926 -4.49 13.27 -22.99
C LEU A 926 -4.79 12.18 -21.96
N ILE A 927 -3.76 11.53 -21.45
CA ILE A 927 -3.81 10.65 -20.28
C ILE A 927 -3.21 11.44 -19.12
N HIS A 928 -4.04 11.87 -18.17
CA HIS A 928 -3.61 12.75 -17.07
C HIS A 928 -3.82 12.08 -15.71
N GLU A 929 -2.88 12.29 -14.79
CA GLU A 929 -3.07 11.95 -13.39
C GLU A 929 -4.19 12.78 -12.77
N ALA A 930 -5.00 12.15 -11.93
CA ALA A 930 -6.12 12.75 -11.23
C ALA A 930 -6.11 12.18 -9.82
N THR A 931 -5.09 12.55 -9.04
CA THR A 931 -4.81 11.85 -7.78
C THR A 931 -5.85 12.16 -6.69
N LEU A 932 -6.39 13.40 -6.62
CA LEU A 932 -7.25 13.85 -5.52
C LEU A 932 -8.54 14.59 -5.96
N GLU A 933 -9.60 14.49 -5.16
CA GLU A 933 -10.81 15.30 -5.34
C GLU A 933 -10.53 16.80 -5.12
N ASP A 934 -11.31 17.68 -5.75
CA ASP A 934 -11.09 19.14 -5.70
C ASP A 934 -11.23 19.74 -4.30
N GLY A 935 -11.91 19.05 -3.37
CA GLY A 935 -11.97 19.41 -1.96
C GLY A 935 -10.64 19.20 -1.19
N GLU A 936 -9.70 18.45 -1.77
CA GLU A 936 -8.40 18.09 -1.18
C GLU A 936 -7.23 18.84 -1.87
N LEU A 937 -7.50 20.00 -2.50
CA LEU A 937 -6.52 20.79 -3.25
C LEU A 937 -5.25 21.15 -2.43
N GLU A 938 -5.38 21.41 -1.13
CA GLU A 938 -4.22 21.65 -0.25
C GLU A 938 -3.34 20.40 -0.12
N MET A 939 -3.94 19.20 -0.04
CA MET A 939 -3.19 17.94 -0.06
C MET A 939 -2.59 17.66 -1.44
N ALA A 940 -3.26 18.05 -2.53
CA ALA A 940 -2.75 17.91 -3.90
C ALA A 940 -1.50 18.77 -4.12
N ILE A 941 -1.54 20.04 -3.71
CA ILE A 941 -0.37 20.94 -3.68
C ILE A 941 0.72 20.39 -2.73
N GLY A 942 0.31 19.99 -1.52
CA GLY A 942 1.20 19.44 -0.49
C GLY A 942 1.94 18.16 -0.90
N LYS A 943 1.39 17.39 -1.84
CA LYS A 943 2.01 16.18 -2.41
C LYS A 943 2.55 16.34 -3.83
N GLY A 944 2.29 17.46 -4.51
CA GLY A 944 2.73 17.68 -5.89
C GLY A 944 1.89 16.97 -6.97
N HIS A 945 0.65 16.57 -6.66
CA HIS A 945 -0.27 15.96 -7.64
C HIS A 945 -1.39 16.92 -8.07
N SER A 946 -2.08 16.64 -9.17
CA SER A 946 -3.27 17.39 -9.62
C SER A 946 -4.55 16.97 -8.89
N THR A 947 -5.53 17.89 -8.79
CA THR A 947 -6.93 17.49 -8.52
C THR A 947 -7.67 17.16 -9.81
N PHE A 948 -8.85 16.54 -9.67
CA PHE A 948 -9.74 16.17 -10.77
C PHE A 948 -10.07 17.34 -11.72
N GLY A 949 -10.61 18.46 -11.19
CA GLY A 949 -10.94 19.65 -11.96
C GLY A 949 -9.73 20.36 -12.54
N GLU A 950 -8.56 20.21 -11.91
CA GLU A 950 -7.30 20.71 -12.46
C GLU A 950 -6.81 19.90 -13.67
N ALA A 951 -6.87 18.56 -13.61
CA ALA A 951 -6.56 17.69 -14.76
C ALA A 951 -7.52 17.94 -15.94
N ILE A 952 -8.81 18.19 -15.66
CA ILE A 952 -9.81 18.58 -16.65
C ILE A 952 -9.45 19.95 -17.26
N ARG A 953 -9.08 20.94 -16.44
CA ARG A 953 -8.63 22.25 -16.93
C ARG A 953 -7.40 22.14 -17.84
N VAL A 954 -6.41 21.33 -17.47
CA VAL A 954 -5.22 21.04 -18.30
C VAL A 954 -5.62 20.47 -19.66
N GLY A 955 -6.59 19.54 -19.71
CA GLY A 955 -7.11 19.00 -20.96
C GLY A 955 -7.78 20.03 -21.87
N HIS A 956 -8.58 20.94 -21.30
CA HIS A 956 -9.19 22.05 -22.05
C HIS A 956 -8.15 23.08 -22.53
N GLU A 957 -7.18 23.46 -21.69
CA GLU A 957 -6.11 24.42 -22.04
C GLU A 957 -5.15 23.86 -23.12
N MET A 958 -4.88 22.55 -23.07
CA MET A 958 -4.13 21.82 -24.11
C MET A 958 -4.94 21.69 -25.42
N GLY A 959 -6.27 21.84 -25.37
CA GLY A 959 -7.16 21.56 -26.50
C GLY A 959 -7.16 20.08 -26.90
N ALA A 960 -7.01 19.18 -25.92
CA ALA A 960 -7.02 17.74 -26.16
C ALA A 960 -8.38 17.27 -26.71
N HIS A 961 -8.39 16.35 -27.68
CA HIS A 961 -9.64 15.85 -28.26
C HIS A 961 -10.38 14.87 -27.35
N ASN A 962 -9.67 14.21 -26.43
CA ASN A 962 -10.19 13.25 -25.45
C ASN A 962 -9.30 13.31 -24.19
N LEU A 963 -9.87 13.02 -23.02
CA LEU A 963 -9.18 13.02 -21.73
C LEU A 963 -9.46 11.72 -20.95
N LEU A 964 -8.41 10.96 -20.62
CA LEU A 964 -8.45 9.80 -19.75
C LEU A 964 -7.78 10.13 -18.41
N LEU A 965 -8.56 10.14 -17.33
CA LEU A 965 -8.07 10.37 -15.97
C LEU A 965 -7.63 9.06 -15.33
N THR A 966 -6.46 9.05 -14.69
CA THR A 966 -5.86 7.87 -14.03
C THR A 966 -5.14 8.26 -12.73
N HIS A 967 -4.38 7.34 -12.13
CA HIS A 967 -3.58 7.56 -10.92
C HIS A 967 -4.38 7.96 -9.66
N PHE A 968 -5.57 7.40 -9.48
CA PHE A 968 -6.47 7.80 -8.40
C PHE A 968 -5.91 7.44 -7.00
N SER A 969 -6.01 8.35 -6.04
CA SER A 969 -5.71 8.02 -4.63
C SER A 969 -6.58 6.86 -4.14
N GLN A 970 -5.96 5.91 -3.42
CA GLN A 970 -6.64 4.74 -2.85
C GLN A 970 -7.70 5.10 -1.78
N ARG A 971 -7.85 6.39 -1.45
CA ARG A 971 -9.00 6.96 -0.71
C ARG A 971 -10.32 6.86 -1.47
N TYR A 972 -10.28 6.74 -2.80
CA TYR A 972 -11.46 6.63 -3.67
C TYR A 972 -11.48 5.20 -4.28
N PRO A 973 -11.75 4.16 -3.48
CA PRO A 973 -11.40 2.78 -3.81
C PRO A 973 -12.09 2.22 -5.06
N LYS A 974 -13.19 2.81 -5.50
CA LYS A 974 -13.99 2.31 -6.64
C LYS A 974 -14.16 3.36 -7.73
N MET A 975 -14.85 4.45 -7.45
CA MET A 975 -15.01 5.55 -8.39
C MET A 975 -14.97 6.90 -7.66
N ALA A 976 -14.48 7.91 -8.36
CA ALA A 976 -14.54 9.31 -8.00
C ALA A 976 -15.97 9.86 -8.08
N ARG A 977 -16.29 10.91 -7.29
CA ARG A 977 -17.66 11.47 -7.23
C ARG A 977 -18.16 12.10 -8.54
N SER A 978 -19.46 11.95 -8.78
CA SER A 978 -20.25 12.45 -9.93
C SER A 978 -20.05 13.92 -10.30
N SER A 979 -19.62 14.77 -9.37
CA SER A 979 -19.29 16.17 -9.62
C SER A 979 -18.26 16.37 -10.75
N LEU A 980 -17.40 15.37 -11.00
CA LEU A 980 -16.53 15.28 -12.18
C LEU A 980 -17.25 15.57 -13.50
N PHE A 981 -18.41 14.98 -13.73
CA PHE A 981 -19.10 15.06 -15.01
C PHE A 981 -19.90 16.36 -15.15
N ALA A 982 -20.38 16.92 -14.05
CA ALA A 982 -20.98 18.26 -14.01
C ALA A 982 -19.98 19.37 -14.38
N LEU A 983 -18.68 19.18 -14.13
CA LEU A 983 -17.64 20.12 -14.58
C LEU A 983 -17.50 20.16 -16.11
N SER A 984 -17.85 19.09 -16.84
CA SER A 984 -17.83 19.10 -18.31
C SER A 984 -18.85 20.06 -18.92
N GLU A 985 -19.93 20.40 -18.19
CA GLU A 985 -20.92 21.39 -18.63
C GLU A 985 -20.49 22.84 -18.33
N GLN A 986 -19.44 23.05 -17.53
CA GLN A 986 -18.92 24.38 -17.17
C GLN A 986 -17.73 24.85 -18.03
N GLY A 987 -17.50 24.21 -19.17
CA GLY A 987 -16.60 24.74 -20.21
C GLY A 987 -17.02 26.16 -20.61
N GLY A 988 -16.09 27.12 -20.46
CA GLY A 988 -16.38 28.56 -20.62
C GLY A 988 -16.97 28.93 -21.98
N GLN A 989 -17.71 30.04 -22.03
CA GLN A 989 -18.49 30.51 -23.20
C GLN A 989 -17.69 30.45 -24.51
N GLY A 990 -17.97 29.43 -25.34
CA GLY A 990 -17.34 29.21 -26.65
C GLY A 990 -16.36 28.02 -26.75
N GLY A 991 -16.05 27.34 -25.64
CA GLY A 991 -15.20 26.14 -25.65
C GLY A 991 -15.89 24.91 -26.27
N LYS A 992 -15.12 24.06 -26.96
CA LYS A 992 -15.57 22.68 -27.25
C LYS A 992 -15.49 21.86 -25.97
N ASN A 993 -16.58 21.17 -25.62
CA ASN A 993 -16.54 20.18 -24.54
C ASN A 993 -15.64 18.99 -24.95
N VAL A 994 -14.84 18.48 -24.01
CA VAL A 994 -13.87 17.41 -24.22
C VAL A 994 -14.42 16.12 -23.60
N PRO A 995 -14.50 15.00 -24.33
CA PRO A 995 -14.86 13.71 -23.75
C PRO A 995 -13.90 13.29 -22.62
N ILE A 996 -14.47 13.04 -21.43
CA ILE A 996 -13.73 12.59 -20.24
C ILE A 996 -14.05 11.13 -19.95
N ALA A 997 -13.01 10.34 -19.69
CA ALA A 997 -13.09 8.96 -19.22
C ALA A 997 -12.34 8.78 -17.90
N LEU A 998 -12.78 7.82 -17.08
CA LEU A 998 -12.07 7.38 -15.88
C LEU A 998 -11.43 6.01 -16.14
N ALA A 999 -10.15 5.88 -15.81
CA ALA A 999 -9.39 4.64 -15.92
C ALA A 999 -9.86 3.60 -14.88
N PHE A 1000 -9.85 2.31 -15.26
CA PHE A 1000 -10.01 1.17 -14.35
C PHE A 1000 -9.03 0.05 -14.72
N ASP A 1001 -8.55 -0.69 -13.72
CA ASP A 1001 -7.62 -1.82 -13.92
C ASP A 1001 -8.15 -2.78 -15.00
N MET A 1002 -7.29 -3.13 -15.96
CA MET A 1002 -7.54 -4.06 -17.07
C MET A 1002 -8.61 -3.65 -18.10
N VAL A 1003 -9.10 -2.40 -18.09
CA VAL A 1003 -10.03 -1.88 -19.11
C VAL A 1003 -9.28 -1.41 -20.37
N THR A 1004 -9.87 -1.64 -21.54
CA THR A 1004 -9.32 -1.26 -22.85
C THR A 1004 -10.20 -0.21 -23.52
N TYR A 1005 -9.60 0.89 -23.96
CA TYR A 1005 -10.25 2.03 -24.62
C TYR A 1005 -9.76 2.13 -26.08
N PRO A 1006 -10.57 1.69 -27.07
CA PRO A 1006 -10.29 1.93 -28.48
C PRO A 1006 -10.47 3.42 -28.82
N LEU A 1007 -9.44 4.06 -29.36
CA LEU A 1007 -9.41 5.51 -29.57
C LEU A 1007 -10.52 5.99 -30.53
N SER A 1008 -10.84 5.21 -31.57
CA SER A 1008 -11.96 5.53 -32.48
C SER A 1008 -13.34 5.50 -31.81
N GLN A 1009 -13.46 4.90 -30.62
CA GLN A 1009 -14.72 4.69 -29.91
C GLN A 1009 -14.78 5.40 -28.54
N PHE A 1010 -13.79 6.24 -28.22
CA PHE A 1010 -13.65 6.89 -26.91
C PHE A 1010 -14.88 7.72 -26.50
N SER A 1011 -15.56 8.36 -27.46
CA SER A 1011 -16.77 9.14 -27.21
C SER A 1011 -17.95 8.33 -26.65
N LYS A 1012 -18.00 7.00 -26.85
CA LYS A 1012 -19.01 6.12 -26.23
C LYS A 1012 -19.01 6.22 -24.71
N ILE A 1013 -17.86 6.51 -24.10
CA ILE A 1013 -17.68 6.53 -22.63
C ILE A 1013 -18.57 7.60 -21.99
N GLN A 1014 -18.81 8.73 -22.66
CA GLN A 1014 -19.75 9.76 -22.18
C GLN A 1014 -21.19 9.23 -22.06
N GLY A 1015 -21.61 8.35 -22.98
CA GLY A 1015 -22.90 7.64 -22.91
C GLY A 1015 -22.93 6.55 -21.83
N TYR A 1016 -21.76 6.12 -21.33
CA TYR A 1016 -21.62 5.08 -20.31
C TYR A 1016 -21.60 5.63 -18.88
N THR A 1017 -21.21 6.90 -18.69
CA THR A 1017 -21.19 7.59 -17.38
C THR A 1017 -22.44 7.33 -16.52
N PRO A 1018 -23.70 7.53 -16.98
CA PRO A 1018 -24.86 7.38 -16.11
C PRO A 1018 -25.08 5.95 -15.59
N ALA A 1019 -24.62 4.94 -16.34
CA ALA A 1019 -24.63 3.56 -15.89
C ALA A 1019 -23.50 3.32 -14.87
N MET A 1020 -22.30 3.84 -15.11
CA MET A 1020 -21.17 3.71 -14.18
C MET A 1020 -21.48 4.38 -12.83
N GLU A 1021 -22.14 5.54 -12.85
CA GLU A 1021 -22.65 6.20 -11.64
C GLU A 1021 -23.70 5.35 -10.90
N ALA A 1022 -24.72 4.85 -11.62
CA ALA A 1022 -25.72 3.96 -11.03
C ALA A 1022 -25.11 2.69 -10.40
N LEU A 1023 -24.05 2.15 -10.98
CA LEU A 1023 -23.36 0.95 -10.48
C LEU A 1023 -22.61 1.19 -9.15
N PHE A 1024 -22.07 2.39 -8.95
CA PHE A 1024 -21.20 2.72 -7.81
C PHE A 1024 -21.86 3.63 -6.75
N ALA A 1025 -23.07 4.16 -6.99
CA ALA A 1025 -23.77 5.09 -6.08
C ALA A 1025 -23.80 4.61 -4.61
N ALA A 1026 -24.14 3.35 -4.38
CA ALA A 1026 -24.19 2.74 -3.04
C ALA A 1026 -22.81 2.66 -2.34
N ASP A 1027 -21.71 2.67 -3.11
CA ASP A 1027 -20.37 2.74 -2.55
C ASP A 1027 -19.94 4.18 -2.22
N THR A 1028 -20.34 5.16 -3.04
CA THR A 1028 -20.03 6.59 -2.78
C THR A 1028 -20.79 7.20 -1.60
N GLU A 1029 -21.95 6.65 -1.22
CA GLU A 1029 -22.71 7.06 -0.03
C GLU A 1029 -22.21 6.38 1.26
N GLY A 1030 -21.65 5.16 1.15
CA GLY A 1030 -21.26 4.35 2.31
C GLY A 1030 -20.01 4.84 3.06
N ASP A 1031 -19.14 5.59 2.39
CA ASP A 1031 -17.90 6.11 2.97
C ASP A 1031 -18.12 7.37 3.84
N ASP A 1032 -19.21 8.14 3.64
CA ASP A 1032 -19.54 9.30 4.48
C ASP A 1032 -19.88 8.88 5.92
N GLU A 1033 -20.61 7.76 6.13
CA GLU A 1033 -20.81 7.19 7.47
C GLU A 1033 -19.47 6.74 8.09
N ALA A 1034 -18.51 6.26 7.29
CA ALA A 1034 -17.22 5.78 7.79
C ALA A 1034 -16.30 6.91 8.28
N GLN A 1035 -16.23 8.03 7.56
CA GLN A 1035 -15.37 9.16 7.93
C GLN A 1035 -15.79 9.82 9.25
N SER A 1036 -17.10 9.84 9.56
CA SER A 1036 -17.62 10.44 10.79
C SER A 1036 -17.15 9.76 12.09
N VAL A 1037 -16.85 8.47 12.06
CA VAL A 1037 -16.46 7.68 13.25
C VAL A 1037 -14.97 7.84 13.58
N VAL A 1038 -14.11 8.00 12.57
CA VAL A 1038 -12.64 8.09 12.74
C VAL A 1038 -12.21 9.42 13.40
N GLY A 1039 -13.10 10.41 13.45
CA GLY A 1039 -12.84 11.71 14.07
C GLY A 1039 -12.74 11.71 15.60
N GLU A 1040 -13.50 10.85 16.30
CA GLU A 1040 -13.64 10.94 17.76
C GLU A 1040 -12.56 10.18 18.55
N GLU A 1041 -11.88 9.18 17.96
CA GLU A 1041 -10.89 8.35 18.69
C GLU A 1041 -9.53 9.02 18.92
N LYS A 1042 -9.28 10.24 18.39
CA LYS A 1042 -7.95 10.88 18.43
C LYS A 1042 -7.70 11.88 19.57
N GLU A 1043 -8.71 12.30 20.34
CA GLU A 1043 -8.50 13.25 21.46
C GLU A 1043 -8.23 12.60 22.83
N ALA A 1044 -8.13 11.27 22.90
CA ALA A 1044 -8.19 10.53 24.17
C ALA A 1044 -6.84 10.11 24.81
N VAL A 1045 -5.66 10.46 24.26
CA VAL A 1045 -4.36 9.94 24.78
C VAL A 1045 -3.20 10.97 24.86
N THR A 1046 -3.40 12.12 25.52
CA THR A 1046 -2.27 12.96 25.99
C THR A 1046 -2.56 13.70 27.31
N SER A 1047 -2.07 13.18 28.45
CA SER A 1047 -1.49 13.96 29.58
C SER A 1047 -1.23 13.12 30.84
N SER A 1048 0.03 12.79 31.14
CA SER A 1048 0.42 12.18 32.43
C SER A 1048 1.91 12.37 32.80
N SER A 1049 2.41 13.61 32.73
CA SER A 1049 3.74 13.96 33.25
C SER A 1049 3.78 13.95 34.79
N LYS A 1050 4.87 13.42 35.38
CA LYS A 1050 5.02 13.29 36.84
C LYS A 1050 5.75 14.48 37.47
N ALA A 1051 5.02 15.26 38.27
CA ALA A 1051 5.51 16.01 39.43
C ALA A 1051 4.29 16.28 40.36
N GLY A 1052 4.36 16.41 41.68
CA GLY A 1052 5.53 16.34 42.58
C GLY A 1052 5.38 17.38 43.70
N GLY A 1053 4.91 16.99 44.89
CA GLY A 1053 4.82 17.89 46.06
C GLY A 1053 3.59 17.69 46.96
N ASN A 1054 3.74 17.92 48.26
CA ASN A 1054 2.69 17.80 49.28
C ASN A 1054 1.72 19.00 49.29
N GLY A 1055 0.43 18.78 49.64
CA GLY A 1055 -0.53 19.86 49.90
C GLY A 1055 -1.80 19.41 50.64
N LYS A 1056 -2.11 20.06 51.77
CA LYS A 1056 -3.29 19.87 52.65
C LYS A 1056 -4.63 19.91 51.86
N GLN A 1057 -5.61 19.03 52.06
CA GLN A 1057 -6.48 18.82 53.24
C GLN A 1057 -7.56 19.93 53.42
N SER A 1058 -8.82 19.52 53.66
CA SER A 1058 -10.05 20.32 53.91
C SER A 1058 -10.57 21.22 52.76
N SER A 1059 -11.89 21.40 52.55
CA SER A 1059 -13.06 20.79 53.23
C SER A 1059 -14.33 20.81 52.37
N LYS A 1060 -15.20 19.82 52.61
CA LYS A 1060 -16.59 19.73 52.10
C LYS A 1060 -17.42 20.97 52.49
N LYS A 1061 -18.36 21.37 51.63
CA LYS A 1061 -19.84 21.31 51.85
C LYS A 1061 -20.53 21.47 50.48
N GLN A 1062 -21.48 20.60 50.11
CA GLN A 1062 -22.90 20.52 50.52
C GLN A 1062 -23.73 21.76 50.08
N ALA A 1063 -24.91 21.61 49.46
CA ALA A 1063 -25.62 20.39 49.01
C ALA A 1063 -26.78 20.73 48.05
N ASN A 1064 -27.38 19.69 47.45
CA ASN A 1064 -28.77 19.50 46.99
C ASN A 1064 -29.48 20.62 46.20
N GLY A 1065 -30.26 20.35 45.15
CA GLY A 1065 -30.69 19.08 44.51
C GLY A 1065 -31.47 19.46 43.23
N SER A 1066 -32.34 18.68 42.58
CA SER A 1066 -32.79 17.28 42.62
C SER A 1066 -34.16 17.28 41.89
N GLY A 1067 -34.38 16.41 40.89
CA GLY A 1067 -35.57 16.43 40.01
C GLY A 1067 -35.18 16.83 38.57
N ALA A 1068 -35.29 16.02 37.51
CA ALA A 1068 -36.10 14.82 37.22
C ALA A 1068 -37.60 15.12 36.98
N LYS A 1069 -38.28 14.57 35.95
CA LYS A 1069 -37.82 13.79 34.77
C LYS A 1069 -38.94 13.73 33.70
N GLY A 1070 -38.58 13.61 32.42
CA GLY A 1070 -39.52 13.30 31.32
C GLY A 1070 -40.13 14.53 30.63
N SER A 1071 -40.77 14.39 29.45
CA SER A 1071 -40.99 13.16 28.67
C SER A 1071 -40.91 13.38 27.16
N SER A 1072 -40.79 12.27 26.43
CA SER A 1072 -40.70 12.16 24.96
C SER A 1072 -41.98 12.57 24.22
N GLY A 1073 -41.82 13.05 22.99
CA GLY A 1073 -42.85 13.01 21.95
C GLY A 1073 -42.25 12.56 20.62
N ALA A 1074 -42.71 11.42 20.07
CA ALA A 1074 -42.22 10.87 18.80
C ALA A 1074 -43.32 10.09 18.06
N ALA A 1075 -43.54 10.44 16.79
CA ALA A 1075 -44.31 9.75 15.75
C ALA A 1075 -43.88 10.39 14.41
N ALA A 1076 -43.47 9.68 13.34
CA ALA A 1076 -44.12 8.61 12.57
C ALA A 1076 -45.22 9.13 11.61
N ALA A 1077 -45.37 8.68 10.35
CA ALA A 1077 -44.52 7.86 9.47
C ALA A 1077 -45.06 7.87 8.01
N ALA A 1078 -44.27 7.33 7.05
CA ALA A 1078 -44.62 6.94 5.66
C ALA A 1078 -45.03 8.07 4.67
N ALA A 1079 -44.72 8.08 3.36
CA ALA A 1079 -44.43 7.05 2.32
C ALA A 1079 -45.68 6.31 1.78
N ALA A 1080 -45.84 6.00 0.49
CA ALA A 1080 -45.19 6.43 -0.77
C ALA A 1080 -46.09 6.03 -1.97
N ALA A 1081 -45.84 6.55 -3.19
CA ALA A 1081 -46.40 6.03 -4.45
C ALA A 1081 -45.62 6.51 -5.68
N GLY A 1082 -45.54 5.70 -6.75
CA GLY A 1082 -44.83 6.10 -7.99
C GLY A 1082 -44.64 4.99 -9.04
N THR A 1083 -45.70 4.26 -9.42
CA THR A 1083 -45.63 3.24 -10.49
C THR A 1083 -46.84 3.35 -11.42
N LEU A 1084 -46.60 3.20 -12.73
CA LEU A 1084 -47.60 3.32 -13.78
C LEU A 1084 -48.54 2.11 -13.86
N GLY A 1085 -49.80 2.36 -14.21
CA GLY A 1085 -50.83 1.37 -14.54
C GLY A 1085 -51.61 1.81 -15.79
N ILE A 1086 -52.21 0.88 -16.52
CA ILE A 1086 -52.61 1.06 -17.93
C ILE A 1086 -54.10 0.74 -18.17
N VAL A 1087 -54.74 1.54 -19.04
CA VAL A 1087 -56.00 1.30 -19.80
C VAL A 1087 -57.38 1.45 -19.10
N ALA A 1088 -58.28 2.13 -19.83
CA ALA A 1088 -59.76 2.09 -19.81
C ALA A 1088 -60.55 2.60 -18.59
N THR A 1089 -61.72 3.25 -18.71
CA THR A 1089 -62.39 3.92 -19.87
C THR A 1089 -63.49 4.87 -19.36
N ASN A 1090 -63.83 5.88 -20.18
CA ASN A 1090 -65.14 6.56 -20.30
C ASN A 1090 -65.67 7.47 -19.17
N GLN A 1091 -66.12 8.66 -19.61
CA GLN A 1091 -67.36 9.37 -19.23
C GLN A 1091 -67.49 9.99 -17.83
N ASP A 1092 -68.08 11.18 -17.66
CA ASP A 1092 -68.27 12.32 -18.60
C ASP A 1092 -68.69 13.60 -17.82
N THR A 1093 -68.80 14.74 -18.53
CA THR A 1093 -69.62 15.93 -18.20
C THR A 1093 -69.37 16.76 -16.91
N ASP A 1094 -69.03 18.03 -17.15
CA ASP A 1094 -69.72 19.25 -16.66
C ASP A 1094 -69.77 19.70 -15.17
N SER A 1095 -68.78 20.56 -14.85
CA SER A 1095 -69.01 22.02 -14.70
C SER A 1095 -69.51 22.68 -13.38
N LYS A 1096 -69.06 23.93 -13.22
CA LYS A 1096 -69.70 25.12 -12.60
C LYS A 1096 -69.88 25.25 -11.06
N ALA A 1097 -69.10 26.21 -10.56
CA ALA A 1097 -69.55 27.43 -9.86
C ALA A 1097 -69.60 27.46 -8.31
N ALA A 1098 -69.51 28.70 -7.81
CA ALA A 1098 -69.49 29.14 -6.41
C ALA A 1098 -70.86 29.81 -6.08
N PRO A 1099 -71.09 30.74 -5.09
CA PRO A 1099 -70.15 31.47 -4.21
C PRO A 1099 -70.59 31.73 -2.74
N ALA A 1100 -69.75 32.48 -2.00
CA ALA A 1100 -70.06 33.46 -0.93
C ALA A 1100 -70.82 32.99 0.35
N ASP A 1101 -70.79 33.66 1.52
CA ASP A 1101 -70.70 35.09 1.89
C ASP A 1101 -69.94 35.27 3.25
N VAL A 1102 -69.16 36.33 3.51
CA VAL A 1102 -69.51 37.63 4.19
C VAL A 1102 -69.91 37.43 5.68
N ASP A 1103 -69.37 38.12 6.69
CA ASP A 1103 -68.72 39.45 6.85
C ASP A 1103 -67.60 39.36 7.94
N LYS A 1104 -66.92 40.37 8.54
CA LYS A 1104 -66.97 41.86 8.52
C LYS A 1104 -65.55 42.49 8.65
N ALA A 1105 -65.42 43.69 9.26
CA ALA A 1105 -64.42 44.68 8.84
C ALA A 1105 -64.02 45.72 9.92
N ASP A 1106 -62.79 46.27 9.81
CA ASP A 1106 -62.41 47.62 10.30
C ASP A 1106 -61.12 48.16 9.60
N HIS A 1107 -60.61 49.35 9.94
CA HIS A 1107 -59.74 50.20 9.07
C HIS A 1107 -58.61 50.97 9.84
N LYS A 1108 -57.53 51.57 9.28
CA LYS A 1108 -56.72 51.57 8.01
C LYS A 1108 -55.53 52.60 8.22
N PRO A 1109 -54.68 53.06 7.25
CA PRO A 1109 -54.37 52.56 5.90
C PRO A 1109 -52.90 52.04 5.63
N PRO A 1110 -51.86 52.77 5.12
CA PRO A 1110 -51.08 52.18 4.00
C PRO A 1110 -49.51 52.18 4.02
N THR A 1111 -48.98 51.39 3.07
CA THR A 1111 -47.68 51.45 2.33
C THR A 1111 -46.36 50.88 2.88
N ALA A 1112 -45.62 50.26 1.94
CA ALA A 1112 -44.17 49.99 1.88
C ALA A 1112 -43.55 48.84 2.72
N GLU A 1113 -43.72 47.58 2.29
CA GLU A 1113 -42.78 46.49 2.63
C GLU A 1113 -41.50 46.55 1.77
N ARG A 1114 -40.38 46.08 2.34
CA ARG A 1114 -39.08 45.88 1.67
C ARG A 1114 -38.79 44.37 1.48
N PRO A 1115 -37.95 43.97 0.50
CA PRO A 1115 -37.63 42.56 0.26
C PRO A 1115 -36.95 41.89 1.45
N ARG A 1116 -37.22 40.58 1.63
CA ARG A 1116 -36.65 39.75 2.70
C ARG A 1116 -35.26 39.20 2.31
N PRO A 1117 -34.32 39.04 3.26
CA PRO A 1117 -32.96 38.59 2.96
C PRO A 1117 -32.87 37.08 2.70
N THR A 1118 -31.85 36.69 1.95
CA THR A 1118 -31.51 35.29 1.62
C THR A 1118 -31.06 34.49 2.85
N ALA A 1119 -31.43 33.20 2.90
CA ALA A 1119 -31.00 32.27 3.95
C ALA A 1119 -29.47 32.07 3.94
N ARG A 1120 -28.88 31.83 5.11
CA ARG A 1120 -27.42 31.70 5.29
C ARG A 1120 -27.06 30.33 5.83
N TYR A 1121 -26.13 29.66 5.15
CA TYR A 1121 -25.40 28.52 5.71
C TYR A 1121 -24.60 28.96 6.95
N VAL A 1122 -24.60 28.15 8.01
CA VAL A 1122 -23.79 28.36 9.21
C VAL A 1122 -23.27 27.01 9.71
N ARG A 1123 -21.94 26.83 9.70
CA ARG A 1123 -21.28 25.70 10.39
C ARG A 1123 -21.41 25.87 11.91
N LYS A 1124 -21.51 24.76 12.64
CA LYS A 1124 -21.82 24.72 14.08
C LYS A 1124 -20.53 24.82 14.91
N GLY A 1125 -20.43 25.77 15.85
CA GLY A 1125 -19.52 25.64 17.02
C GLY A 1125 -18.39 26.68 17.21
N MET A 1126 -18.67 27.99 17.22
CA MET A 1126 -17.78 28.99 17.85
C MET A 1126 -18.58 29.95 18.73
N LYS A 1127 -18.01 30.43 19.84
CA LYS A 1127 -18.72 31.29 20.82
C LYS A 1127 -18.77 32.75 20.36
N PRO A 1128 -19.80 33.54 20.73
CA PRO A 1128 -19.89 34.95 20.35
C PRO A 1128 -18.69 35.83 20.72
N SER A 1129 -17.95 35.49 21.79
CA SER A 1129 -16.73 36.16 22.23
C SER A 1129 -15.53 36.00 21.27
N GLU A 1130 -15.53 34.93 20.49
CA GLU A 1130 -14.45 34.49 19.59
C GLU A 1130 -14.56 35.16 18.20
N TRP A 1131 -15.56 36.04 17.99
CA TRP A 1131 -15.77 36.80 16.75
C TRP A 1131 -15.48 38.30 16.92
N ARG A 1132 -15.06 38.94 15.83
CA ARG A 1132 -15.06 40.40 15.68
C ARG A 1132 -15.76 40.79 14.38
N TYR A 1133 -16.28 42.00 14.37
CA TYR A 1133 -16.98 42.57 13.24
C TYR A 1133 -16.19 43.74 12.66
N LEU A 1134 -16.16 43.85 11.34
CA LEU A 1134 -15.55 44.94 10.59
C LEU A 1134 -16.61 45.57 9.68
N GLY A 1135 -16.50 46.88 9.44
CA GLY A 1135 -17.29 47.61 8.47
C GLY A 1135 -16.39 48.15 7.38
N LEU A 1136 -16.85 48.08 6.15
CA LEU A 1136 -16.23 48.72 5.00
C LEU A 1136 -17.22 49.71 4.41
N ARG A 1137 -16.80 50.95 4.18
CA ARG A 1137 -17.54 51.91 3.36
C ARG A 1137 -16.76 52.19 2.09
N LEU A 1138 -17.48 52.17 0.97
CA LEU A 1138 -17.02 52.40 -0.39
C LEU A 1138 -17.74 53.64 -0.92
N SER A 1139 -17.01 54.74 -1.14
CA SER A 1139 -17.57 56.02 -1.61
C SER A 1139 -16.83 56.58 -2.82
N PRO A 1140 -17.46 57.39 -3.70
CA PRO A 1140 -16.80 57.96 -4.87
C PRO A 1140 -15.53 58.75 -4.51
N SER A 1141 -14.44 58.58 -5.27
CA SER A 1141 -13.19 59.33 -5.03
C SER A 1141 -13.28 60.81 -5.44
N SER A 1142 -14.23 61.16 -6.32
CA SER A 1142 -14.49 62.52 -6.81
C SER A 1142 -15.89 63.00 -6.41
N SER A 1143 -16.13 64.32 -6.45
CA SER A 1143 -17.42 64.93 -6.12
C SER A 1143 -18.46 64.85 -7.24
N SER A 1144 -18.39 63.83 -8.12
CA SER A 1144 -19.44 63.59 -9.12
C SER A 1144 -20.64 62.92 -8.48
N THR A 1145 -21.85 63.42 -8.75
CA THR A 1145 -23.11 62.93 -8.18
C THR A 1145 -23.63 61.64 -8.83
N THR A 1146 -22.78 60.94 -9.57
CA THR A 1146 -23.04 59.63 -10.16
C THR A 1146 -22.97 58.54 -9.09
N ALA A 1147 -24.12 57.94 -8.76
CA ALA A 1147 -24.19 56.85 -7.79
C ALA A 1147 -23.36 55.63 -8.23
N LEU A 1148 -22.67 55.00 -7.27
CA LEU A 1148 -21.91 53.77 -7.51
C LEU A 1148 -22.86 52.61 -7.90
N PRO A 1149 -22.50 51.80 -8.91
CA PRO A 1149 -23.28 50.63 -9.30
C PRO A 1149 -23.35 49.59 -8.17
N THR A 1150 -24.30 48.65 -8.28
CA THR A 1150 -24.58 47.65 -7.24
C THR A 1150 -23.37 46.79 -6.90
N ILE A 1151 -22.80 46.99 -5.71
CA ILE A 1151 -21.64 46.21 -5.25
C ILE A 1151 -22.12 44.86 -4.72
N LEU A 1152 -21.66 43.78 -5.37
CA LEU A 1152 -21.99 42.41 -4.98
C LEU A 1152 -21.11 41.93 -3.80
N PRO A 1153 -21.60 41.00 -2.96
CA PRO A 1153 -20.79 40.38 -1.90
C PRO A 1153 -19.53 39.68 -2.40
N THR A 1154 -19.50 39.22 -3.65
CA THR A 1154 -18.32 38.64 -4.31
C THR A 1154 -17.18 39.66 -4.41
N TYR A 1155 -17.46 40.89 -4.84
CA TYR A 1155 -16.47 41.96 -4.91
C TYR A 1155 -15.92 42.34 -3.52
N VAL A 1156 -16.75 42.26 -2.48
CA VAL A 1156 -16.31 42.46 -1.09
C VAL A 1156 -15.39 41.31 -0.62
N LEU A 1157 -15.63 40.07 -1.07
CA LEU A 1157 -14.71 38.95 -0.84
C LEU A 1157 -13.42 39.09 -1.65
N GLU A 1158 -13.46 39.56 -2.90
CA GLU A 1158 -12.29 39.87 -3.72
C GLU A 1158 -11.42 40.95 -3.05
N LEU A 1159 -12.02 42.01 -2.47
CA LEU A 1159 -11.29 43.01 -1.67
C LEU A 1159 -10.65 42.40 -0.42
N VAL A 1160 -11.33 41.48 0.27
CA VAL A 1160 -10.77 40.77 1.44
C VAL A 1160 -9.62 39.84 1.04
N GLN A 1161 -9.74 39.09 -0.05
CA GLN A 1161 -8.69 38.24 -0.59
C GLN A 1161 -7.51 39.06 -1.11
N THR A 1162 -7.77 40.19 -1.76
CA THR A 1162 -6.73 41.12 -2.23
C THR A 1162 -6.00 41.75 -1.04
N ALA A 1163 -6.70 42.11 0.04
CA ALA A 1163 -6.04 42.56 1.27
C ALA A 1163 -5.15 41.48 1.87
N GLN A 1164 -5.64 40.26 2.03
CA GLN A 1164 -4.86 39.13 2.57
C GLN A 1164 -3.61 38.84 1.73
N THR A 1165 -3.74 38.73 0.40
CA THR A 1165 -2.59 38.44 -0.48
C THR A 1165 -1.60 39.60 -0.58
N SER A 1166 -2.07 40.85 -0.67
CA SER A 1166 -1.22 42.02 -0.91
C SER A 1166 -0.38 42.46 0.28
N THR A 1167 -0.76 42.11 1.52
CA THR A 1167 -0.03 42.56 2.72
C THR A 1167 0.65 41.45 3.53
N MET A 1168 0.33 40.17 3.30
CA MET A 1168 0.92 39.06 4.08
C MET A 1168 2.00 38.24 3.35
N GLY A 1169 1.96 38.20 2.01
CA GLY A 1169 2.82 37.29 1.25
C GLY A 1169 2.50 35.80 1.47
N ALA A 1170 3.28 34.92 0.83
CA ALA A 1170 2.99 33.49 0.69
C ALA A 1170 3.21 32.63 1.97
N ALA A 1171 3.03 33.20 3.16
CA ALA A 1171 3.14 32.51 4.45
C ALA A 1171 2.00 32.85 5.44
N GLY A 1172 1.12 33.79 5.12
CA GLY A 1172 -0.08 34.08 5.91
C GLY A 1172 -1.24 33.15 5.53
N GLY A 1173 -1.77 32.39 6.49
CA GLY A 1173 -2.95 31.56 6.28
C GLY A 1173 -4.21 32.42 6.07
N ALA A 1174 -5.03 32.08 5.07
CA ALA A 1174 -6.22 32.84 4.71
C ALA A 1174 -7.22 32.92 5.88
N TYR A 1175 -7.67 34.12 6.22
CA TYR A 1175 -8.64 34.29 7.30
C TYR A 1175 -10.04 33.87 6.85
N ASN A 1176 -10.73 33.10 7.69
CA ASN A 1176 -12.16 32.85 7.54
C ASN A 1176 -12.94 34.15 7.81
N VAL A 1177 -13.54 34.71 6.76
CA VAL A 1177 -14.28 35.97 6.78
C VAL A 1177 -15.66 35.79 6.14
N ASP A 1178 -16.72 36.00 6.90
CA ASP A 1178 -18.08 36.04 6.37
C ASP A 1178 -18.49 37.48 6.03
N VAL A 1179 -18.92 37.73 4.78
CA VAL A 1179 -19.72 38.93 4.50
C VAL A 1179 -21.09 38.77 5.14
N LEU A 1180 -21.48 39.68 6.03
CA LEU A 1180 -22.77 39.68 6.72
C LEU A 1180 -23.86 40.41 5.95
N SER A 1181 -23.51 41.54 5.35
CA SER A 1181 -24.40 42.39 4.54
C SER A 1181 -23.56 43.29 3.61
N VAL A 1182 -24.17 43.69 2.50
CA VAL A 1182 -23.69 44.76 1.60
C VAL A 1182 -24.93 45.56 1.20
N HIS A 1183 -24.90 46.89 1.35
CA HIS A 1183 -26.07 47.75 1.13
C HIS A 1183 -25.67 49.20 0.84
N ALA A 1184 -26.48 49.90 0.03
CA ALA A 1184 -26.22 51.29 -0.30
C ALA A 1184 -26.48 52.22 0.89
N SER A 1185 -25.50 53.04 1.25
CA SER A 1185 -25.61 54.11 2.23
C SER A 1185 -25.81 55.46 1.53
N ASN A 1186 -26.87 56.18 1.93
CA ASN A 1186 -27.21 57.53 1.46
C ASN A 1186 -27.31 57.72 -0.08
N GLY A 1187 -27.47 56.63 -0.84
CA GLY A 1187 -27.67 56.65 -2.30
C GLY A 1187 -26.43 56.89 -3.16
N ALA A 1188 -25.26 57.14 -2.56
CA ALA A 1188 -24.01 57.41 -3.27
C ALA A 1188 -22.83 56.51 -2.83
N SER A 1189 -22.87 55.97 -1.61
CA SER A 1189 -21.87 55.05 -1.07
C SER A 1189 -22.46 53.68 -0.77
N TRP A 1190 -21.59 52.71 -0.50
CA TRP A 1190 -21.95 51.33 -0.16
C TRP A 1190 -21.26 50.91 1.14
N ASP A 1191 -22.04 50.34 2.05
CA ASP A 1191 -21.57 49.84 3.34
C ASP A 1191 -21.67 48.31 3.36
N ALA A 1192 -20.59 47.65 3.76
CA ALA A 1192 -20.53 46.21 3.97
C ALA A 1192 -20.11 45.90 5.41
N VAL A 1193 -20.67 44.84 5.99
CA VAL A 1193 -20.27 44.34 7.32
C VAL A 1193 -19.67 42.96 7.17
N LEU A 1194 -18.51 42.73 7.75
CA LEU A 1194 -17.78 41.47 7.80
C LEU A 1194 -17.80 40.89 9.22
N ARG A 1195 -17.68 39.56 9.32
CA ARG A 1195 -17.36 38.83 10.55
C ARG A 1195 -16.07 38.04 10.32
N VAL A 1196 -15.15 38.11 11.29
CA VAL A 1196 -13.85 37.46 11.25
C VAL A 1196 -13.49 36.96 12.65
N GLU A 1197 -12.68 35.91 12.74
CA GLU A 1197 -12.22 35.37 14.03
C GLU A 1197 -11.44 36.44 14.83
N ALA A 1198 -11.65 36.47 16.15
CA ALA A 1198 -11.25 37.59 16.98
C ALA A 1198 -9.75 37.87 17.05
N ARG A 1199 -8.89 36.86 16.84
CA ARG A 1199 -7.43 37.02 16.75
C ARG A 1199 -6.98 37.75 15.48
N HIS A 1200 -7.72 37.63 14.38
CA HIS A 1200 -7.37 38.21 13.07
C HIS A 1200 -8.10 39.53 12.76
N GLY A 1201 -9.10 39.90 13.57
CA GLY A 1201 -9.94 41.07 13.29
C GLY A 1201 -9.22 42.42 13.26
N GLN A 1202 -8.11 42.58 14.00
CA GLN A 1202 -7.31 43.81 13.95
C GLN A 1202 -6.36 43.82 12.75
N GLU A 1203 -5.78 42.67 12.44
CA GLU A 1203 -4.83 42.47 11.34
C GLU A 1203 -5.51 42.70 9.99
N LEU A 1204 -6.66 42.05 9.76
CA LEU A 1204 -7.48 42.25 8.56
C LEU A 1204 -7.96 43.69 8.40
N ALA A 1205 -8.26 44.41 9.49
CA ALA A 1205 -8.63 45.83 9.43
C ALA A 1205 -7.48 46.68 8.87
N THR A 1206 -6.25 46.42 9.33
CA THR A 1206 -5.05 47.08 8.84
C THR A 1206 -4.76 46.71 7.38
N CYS A 1207 -4.87 45.43 7.00
CA CYS A 1207 -4.70 44.96 5.62
C CYS A 1207 -5.66 45.68 4.65
N LEU A 1208 -6.96 45.75 5.00
CA LEU A 1208 -7.98 46.43 4.20
C LEU A 1208 -7.79 47.95 4.12
N SER A 1209 -7.20 48.58 5.16
CA SER A 1209 -6.92 50.02 5.15
C SER A 1209 -5.64 50.40 4.38
N MET A 1210 -4.79 49.43 4.05
CA MET A 1210 -3.57 49.61 3.25
C MET A 1210 -3.78 49.37 1.75
N LEU A 1211 -4.96 48.92 1.32
CA LEU A 1211 -5.26 48.72 -0.10
C LEU A 1211 -5.21 50.04 -0.89
N PRO A 1212 -4.67 50.04 -2.13
CA PRO A 1212 -4.86 51.17 -3.05
C PRO A 1212 -6.35 51.35 -3.38
N ALA A 1213 -6.76 52.58 -3.69
CA ALA A 1213 -8.15 52.94 -3.94
C ALA A 1213 -8.78 52.05 -5.03
N PRO A 1214 -9.71 51.13 -4.69
CA PRO A 1214 -10.17 50.12 -5.63
C PRO A 1214 -11.06 50.71 -6.74
N THR A 1215 -11.02 50.08 -7.91
CA THR A 1215 -11.83 50.48 -9.08
C THR A 1215 -13.06 49.60 -9.23
N VAL A 1216 -14.22 50.22 -9.38
CA VAL A 1216 -15.51 49.58 -9.68
C VAL A 1216 -16.02 50.12 -11.00
N HIS A 1217 -16.06 49.29 -12.05
CA HIS A 1217 -16.45 49.70 -13.42
C HIS A 1217 -15.78 51.02 -13.85
N ASP A 1218 -14.44 51.02 -13.85
CA ASP A 1218 -13.55 52.13 -14.20
C ASP A 1218 -13.63 53.40 -13.33
N ALA A 1219 -14.57 53.48 -12.37
CA ALA A 1219 -14.60 54.53 -11.36
C ALA A 1219 -13.72 54.17 -10.16
N GLN A 1220 -12.83 55.07 -9.72
CA GLN A 1220 -12.11 54.92 -8.46
C GLN A 1220 -13.02 55.17 -7.25
N VAL A 1221 -12.87 54.30 -6.25
CA VAL A 1221 -13.65 54.30 -5.02
C VAL A 1221 -12.71 54.46 -3.82
N ARG A 1222 -13.06 55.31 -2.87
CA ARG A 1222 -12.40 55.39 -1.57
C ARG A 1222 -12.97 54.29 -0.67
N LEU A 1223 -12.10 53.39 -0.24
CA LEU A 1223 -12.39 52.42 0.82
C LEU A 1223 -12.05 53.05 2.19
N SER A 1224 -12.97 52.95 3.16
CA SER A 1224 -12.70 53.24 4.57
C SER A 1224 -13.14 52.09 5.47
N VAL A 1225 -12.33 51.76 6.47
CA VAL A 1225 -12.48 50.59 7.35
C VAL A 1225 -12.87 51.04 8.75
N VAL A 1226 -13.80 50.32 9.37
CA VAL A 1226 -14.36 50.62 10.71
C VAL A 1226 -14.34 49.35 11.56
N GLY A 1227 -13.80 49.44 12.79
CA GLY A 1227 -13.61 48.29 13.69
C GLY A 1227 -12.14 47.86 13.81
N PRO A 1228 -11.84 46.67 14.37
CA PRO A 1228 -12.77 45.62 14.79
C PRO A 1228 -13.62 45.98 16.02
N THR A 1229 -14.90 45.58 16.03
CA THR A 1229 -15.78 45.67 17.21
C THR A 1229 -16.26 44.30 17.68
N THR A 1230 -16.77 44.22 18.91
CA THR A 1230 -17.44 43.03 19.48
C THR A 1230 -18.94 42.97 19.18
N ALA A 1231 -19.53 44.05 18.67
CA ALA A 1231 -20.98 44.15 18.42
C ALA A 1231 -21.28 44.88 17.10
N VAL A 1232 -22.12 44.27 16.28
CA VAL A 1232 -22.58 44.82 14.98
C VAL A 1232 -23.31 46.15 15.15
N GLN A 1233 -24.08 46.33 16.24
CA GLN A 1233 -24.84 47.56 16.50
C GLN A 1233 -23.91 48.78 16.66
N THR A 1234 -22.77 48.61 17.35
CA THR A 1234 -21.74 49.65 17.46
C THR A 1234 -21.17 50.01 16.10
N LEU A 1235 -21.05 49.02 15.21
CA LEU A 1235 -20.49 49.20 13.87
C LEU A 1235 -21.46 49.95 12.94
N HIS A 1236 -22.75 49.62 12.98
CA HIS A 1236 -23.79 50.38 12.28
C HIS A 1236 -23.80 51.86 12.72
N ASN A 1237 -23.60 52.13 14.01
CA ASN A 1237 -23.52 53.50 14.55
C ASN A 1237 -22.18 54.23 14.28
N LEU A 1238 -21.16 53.53 13.78
CA LEU A 1238 -19.87 54.10 13.36
C LEU A 1238 -19.73 54.18 11.82
N LEU A 1239 -20.63 53.52 11.09
CA LEU A 1239 -20.79 53.69 9.66
C LEU A 1239 -21.76 54.85 9.37
N CYS A 1240 -22.95 54.90 9.99
CA CYS A 1240 -23.91 56.00 9.80
C CYS A 1240 -23.31 57.39 10.04
#